data_AF-A0A959HCQ3-F1
#
_entry.id   AF-A0A959HCQ3-F1
#
_cell.length_a   1.000
_cell.length_b   1.000
_cell.length_c   1.000
_cell.angle_alpha   90.00
_cell.angle_beta   90.00
_cell.angle_gamma   90.00
#
_symmetry.space_group_name_H-M   'P 1'
#
loop_
_entity.id
_entity.type
_entity.pdbx_description
1 polymer ?
#
loop_
_entity_poly.entity_id
_entity_poly.type
_entity_poly.pdbx_seq_one_letter_code
_entity_poly.pdbx_strand_id
1 'polypeptide(L)'
;MSIRTFLFFILNILPFVLSAQSGQQLFEQQEYEKARAVFEETLREDDGSIEALLGLARLYAEEDYARYNPDTAYSCLREAQRQFRRLSKGQQRRLEKEGLDNSSMRRLKNEIRDKGLLYALEKGESEALLQYMEHYSRLDHDNEKKAMEAYLQARFEELQKEGAYEGLRDLARSKRKDIEEYYPSLEAKLHEAIFTLYFQGRDSTHLESLLNLLADFPEASARLDKPLSEALWKKPFIARAESYLRGLDHSRLPRTIRVVYYYHYITGDWGDLLGFQNRYPLYADSFNIQAAITIARTAPDLSRGFTDERLPVYRHYIELAAPVHKAFTALQQVIANDLRNRDWERAAAIVRRYAPFFGEDDPRITGLLELLKQQEEGLASHPLGDTINSELGEYAPAISADGQRLFFCRNMGHNEDIYASNREEKGWGAPYPIEALNTPGKHEAPLAISADNTTLLMYDGGIVKYTDKQGKGWSPPRNFFSGEHTPEWQGSTTFASNREAVIFAARTMDIIGARNDDNIDLFISMRQPDGGWGRPVNLGTTLNTPFEDRSPFLHPDMRTLYFSSRGHGGLGNLDVFVTTRIGDGWMEWTTPVNLGKEVNTTGRDWGYKISTDGKTAYFSADAPGKREELFRMPVPERFRPRPVSTIRGRILGLDGKPVAAELLLEDLSTGEPAGQIKPDPETGEFFATLPSGRLYSYTVEGPGLYPATNNIDLRDSTSIQEAEQNIEVPTLEEIQEGGITLPLKNLFFDTDKFSIKPESFSELSRLAELVKAYGLQVEVAGHTDHIGGAEYNQQLSRKRAEAVRSFLLNQGVAPEQVSAAGYGLAQPIGDNETEEGRALNRRVEIRFERSEGPPSPRLQTGENE
;
A
#
# COMPACT_ATOMS: atom_id res chain seq x y z
N MET A 1 80.79 8.10 19.66
CA MET A 1 80.93 7.26 18.45
C MET A 1 80.23 7.97 17.31
N SER A 2 80.78 8.00 16.10
CA SER A 2 80.01 8.56 14.97
C SER A 2 78.79 7.69 14.70
N ILE A 3 77.69 8.26 14.20
CA ILE A 3 76.49 7.51 13.77
C ILE A 3 76.89 6.32 12.87
N ARG A 4 77.92 6.49 12.02
CA ARG A 4 78.50 5.42 11.19
C ARG A 4 79.18 4.31 11.99
N THR A 5 79.88 4.64 13.06
CA THR A 5 80.53 3.66 13.94
C THR A 5 79.50 2.89 14.75
N PHE A 6 78.39 3.53 15.11
CA PHE A 6 77.28 2.93 15.86
C PHE A 6 76.38 2.07 14.97
N LEU A 7 76.04 2.53 13.76
CA LEU A 7 75.39 1.72 12.71
C LEU A 7 76.19 0.48 12.37
N PHE A 8 77.52 0.60 12.20
CA PHE A 8 78.36 -0.55 11.87
C PHE A 8 78.32 -1.61 12.98
N PHE A 9 78.30 -1.18 14.24
CA PHE A 9 78.26 -2.06 15.41
C PHE A 9 76.90 -2.77 15.54
N ILE A 10 75.80 -2.05 15.39
CA ILE A 10 74.44 -2.61 15.46
C ILE A 10 74.15 -3.52 14.25
N LEU A 11 74.55 -3.14 13.04
CA LEU A 11 74.20 -3.86 11.82
C LEU A 11 75.09 -5.07 11.53
N ASN A 12 76.34 -5.10 12.01
CA ASN A 12 77.31 -6.17 11.64
C ASN A 12 77.80 -7.01 12.82
N ILE A 13 77.74 -6.52 14.06
CA ILE A 13 78.36 -7.18 15.21
C ILE A 13 77.29 -7.73 16.16
N LEU A 14 76.19 -7.00 16.34
CA LEU A 14 75.11 -7.38 17.25
C LEU A 14 74.44 -8.73 16.91
N PRO A 15 74.12 -9.07 15.64
CA PRO A 15 73.44 -10.33 15.31
C PRO A 15 74.25 -11.60 15.67
N PHE A 16 75.57 -11.50 15.77
CA PHE A 16 76.47 -12.65 16.02
C PHE A 16 76.69 -12.95 17.51
N VAL A 17 76.24 -12.09 18.42
CA VAL A 17 76.44 -12.22 19.88
C VAL A 17 75.18 -12.77 20.60
N LEU A 18 74.06 -12.90 19.88
CA LEU A 18 72.71 -13.09 20.43
C LEU A 18 72.21 -14.55 20.46
N SER A 19 72.82 -15.43 21.27
CA SER A 19 72.33 -16.83 21.41
C SER A 19 72.25 -17.39 22.86
N ALA A 20 71.66 -16.67 23.83
CA ALA A 20 71.28 -17.29 25.13
C ALA A 20 70.13 -16.56 25.88
N GLN A 21 69.00 -17.26 26.07
CA GLN A 21 67.68 -16.72 26.41
C GLN A 21 67.44 -16.28 27.87
N SER A 22 66.48 -15.35 28.00
CA SER A 22 65.75 -14.80 29.17
C SER A 22 66.30 -13.57 29.91
N GLY A 23 67.61 -13.30 29.90
CA GLY A 23 68.16 -11.98 30.31
C GLY A 23 68.33 -11.00 29.15
N GLN A 24 68.28 -11.52 27.92
CA GLN A 24 68.57 -10.82 26.67
C GLN A 24 67.43 -9.89 26.24
N GLN A 25 66.16 -10.33 26.32
CA GLN A 25 65.00 -9.55 25.85
C GLN A 25 64.82 -8.17 26.52
N LEU A 26 65.07 -8.06 27.83
CA LEU A 26 64.96 -6.78 28.56
C LEU A 26 66.11 -5.82 28.21
N PHE A 27 67.29 -6.37 27.94
CA PHE A 27 68.47 -5.63 27.50
C PHE A 27 68.33 -5.19 26.03
N GLU A 28 67.79 -6.07 25.19
CA GLU A 28 67.44 -5.83 23.79
C GLU A 28 66.38 -4.76 23.64
N GLN A 29 65.34 -4.73 24.49
CA GLN A 29 64.32 -3.67 24.46
C GLN A 29 64.90 -2.30 24.84
N GLN A 30 65.81 -2.24 25.81
CA GLN A 30 66.43 -0.98 26.20
C GLN A 30 67.41 -0.46 25.14
N GLU A 31 68.17 -1.35 24.49
CA GLU A 31 69.05 -0.99 23.38
C GLU A 31 68.27 -0.62 22.11
N TYR A 32 67.14 -1.29 21.86
CA TYR A 32 66.19 -0.91 20.81
C TYR A 32 65.66 0.51 21.02
N GLU A 33 65.18 0.82 22.22
CA GLU A 33 64.63 2.14 22.53
C GLU A 33 65.68 3.24 22.44
N LYS A 34 66.91 2.96 22.88
CA LYS A 34 68.05 3.88 22.70
C LYS A 34 68.37 4.08 21.23
N ALA A 35 68.47 2.99 20.45
CA ALA A 35 68.78 3.08 19.02
C ALA A 35 67.69 3.84 18.25
N ARG A 36 66.43 3.55 18.55
CA ARG A 36 65.27 4.26 18.00
C ARG A 36 65.30 5.75 18.35
N ALA A 37 65.53 6.09 19.61
CA ALA A 37 65.64 7.48 20.06
C ALA A 37 66.77 8.22 19.33
N VAL A 38 67.93 7.58 19.13
CA VAL A 38 69.04 8.15 18.35
C VAL A 38 68.63 8.43 16.91
N PHE A 39 67.96 7.50 16.24
CA PHE A 39 67.51 7.73 14.87
C PHE A 39 66.41 8.78 14.78
N GLU A 40 65.46 8.82 15.72
CA GLU A 40 64.41 9.84 15.78
C GLU A 40 65.00 11.24 16.06
N GLU A 41 65.97 11.34 16.94
CA GLU A 41 66.69 12.59 17.25
C GLU A 41 67.51 13.06 16.03
N THR A 42 68.23 12.13 15.38
CA THR A 42 68.97 12.42 14.14
C THR A 42 68.03 12.93 13.04
N LEU A 43 66.84 12.33 12.92
CA LEU A 43 65.84 12.76 11.94
C LEU A 43 65.32 14.18 12.24
N ARG A 44 65.26 14.58 13.52
CA ARG A 44 64.85 15.94 13.93
C ARG A 44 65.94 16.98 13.71
N GLU A 45 67.21 16.62 13.86
CA GLU A 45 68.34 17.53 13.72
C GLU A 45 68.73 17.80 12.25
N ASP A 46 68.72 16.76 11.41
CA ASP A 46 69.18 16.81 10.01
C ASP A 46 68.06 16.41 9.04
N ASP A 47 66.90 17.06 9.22
CA ASP A 47 65.61 16.82 8.55
C ASP A 47 65.77 16.15 7.17
N GLY A 48 65.55 14.83 7.12
CA GLY A 48 65.72 14.01 5.91
C GLY A 48 67.03 13.21 5.78
N SER A 49 67.71 12.86 6.88
CA SER A 49 68.76 11.83 6.80
C SER A 49 68.17 10.49 6.34
N ILE A 50 68.53 10.08 5.13
CA ILE A 50 68.16 8.78 4.53
C ILE A 50 68.64 7.64 5.42
N GLU A 51 69.80 7.78 6.05
CA GLU A 51 70.36 6.81 6.99
C GLU A 51 69.47 6.64 8.23
N ALA A 52 68.93 7.73 8.78
CA ALA A 52 68.02 7.68 9.92
C ALA A 52 66.68 7.04 9.55
N LEU A 53 66.10 7.38 8.40
CA LEU A 53 64.85 6.77 7.91
C LEU A 53 65.01 5.28 7.62
N LEU A 54 66.14 4.85 7.05
CA LEU A 54 66.42 3.42 6.80
C LEU A 54 66.72 2.68 8.11
N GLY A 55 67.36 3.33 9.08
CA GLY A 55 67.55 2.78 10.43
C GLY A 55 66.23 2.53 11.14
N LEU A 56 65.34 3.52 11.15
CA LEU A 56 63.97 3.38 11.69
C LEU A 56 63.17 2.32 10.94
N ALA A 57 63.25 2.29 9.60
CA ALA A 57 62.57 1.28 8.81
C ALA A 57 63.00 -0.14 9.19
N ARG A 58 64.29 -0.38 9.45
CA ARG A 58 64.78 -1.70 9.89
C ARG A 58 64.34 -2.05 11.30
N LEU A 59 64.42 -1.09 12.23
CA LEU A 59 64.02 -1.32 13.62
C LEU A 59 62.53 -1.64 13.73
N TYR A 60 61.67 -0.84 13.09
CA TYR A 60 60.22 -1.08 13.10
C TYR A 60 59.82 -2.35 12.34
N ALA A 61 60.66 -2.83 11.42
CA ALA A 61 60.45 -4.07 10.70
C ALA A 61 60.92 -5.31 11.46
N GLU A 62 61.47 -5.20 12.66
CA GLU A 62 62.00 -6.36 13.38
C GLU A 62 60.98 -6.91 14.37
N GLU A 63 60.58 -8.18 14.16
CA GLU A 63 59.47 -8.84 14.88
C GLU A 63 59.79 -9.10 16.35
N ASP A 64 61.06 -9.34 16.67
CA ASP A 64 61.50 -9.69 18.02
C ASP A 64 61.36 -8.53 19.03
N TYR A 65 61.02 -7.32 18.59
CA TYR A 65 60.89 -6.14 19.44
C TYR A 65 59.43 -5.74 19.71
N ALA A 66 59.16 -5.31 20.95
CA ALA A 66 57.83 -4.92 21.43
C ALA A 66 57.16 -3.75 20.67
N ARG A 67 57.88 -3.06 19.77
CA ARG A 67 57.35 -2.00 18.91
C ARG A 67 57.37 -2.35 17.42
N TYR A 68 57.41 -3.62 17.09
CA TYR A 68 57.23 -4.10 15.74
C TYR A 68 56.01 -3.43 15.10
N ASN A 69 56.25 -2.70 14.01
CA ASN A 69 55.24 -1.92 13.31
C ASN A 69 55.62 -1.84 11.83
N PRO A 70 55.24 -2.87 11.05
CA PRO A 70 55.67 -3.00 9.66
C PRO A 70 55.11 -1.88 8.76
N ASP A 71 53.96 -1.27 9.11
CA ASP A 71 53.38 -0.13 8.36
C ASP A 71 54.22 1.14 8.53
N THR A 72 54.65 1.41 9.76
CA THR A 72 55.56 2.52 10.08
C THR A 72 56.91 2.29 9.42
N ALA A 73 57.42 1.05 9.47
CA ALA A 73 58.64 0.66 8.77
C ALA A 73 58.55 0.94 7.26
N TYR A 74 57.44 0.55 6.63
CA TYR A 74 57.19 0.75 5.21
C TYR A 74 57.12 2.22 4.84
N SER A 75 56.45 3.02 5.68
CA SER A 75 56.34 4.47 5.51
C SER A 75 57.70 5.16 5.59
N CYS A 76 58.53 4.82 6.59
CA CYS A 76 59.90 5.30 6.71
C CYS A 76 60.75 4.93 5.50
N LEU A 77 60.66 3.68 5.02
CA LEU A 77 61.40 3.22 3.84
C LEU A 77 60.96 3.93 2.56
N ARG A 78 59.66 4.11 2.36
CA ARG A 78 59.09 4.83 1.21
C ARG A 78 59.60 6.27 1.16
N GLU A 79 59.68 6.92 2.31
CA GLU A 79 60.23 8.25 2.44
C GLU A 79 61.73 8.29 2.12
N ALA A 80 62.51 7.35 2.68
CA ALA A 80 63.93 7.22 2.36
C ALA A 80 64.16 7.02 0.86
N GLN A 81 63.40 6.13 0.21
CA GLN A 81 63.48 5.90 -1.24
C GLN A 81 63.12 7.15 -2.04
N ARG A 82 62.13 7.93 -1.58
CA ARG A 82 61.72 9.19 -2.22
C ARG A 82 62.85 10.22 -2.16
N GLN A 83 63.48 10.36 -1.00
CA GLN A 83 64.60 11.29 -0.80
C GLN A 83 65.85 10.85 -1.56
N PHE A 84 66.19 9.56 -1.53
CA PHE A 84 67.33 9.00 -2.27
C PHE A 84 67.25 9.29 -3.78
N ARG A 85 66.07 9.18 -4.38
CA ARG A 85 65.85 9.49 -5.81
C ARG A 85 66.06 10.96 -6.17
N ARG A 86 65.94 11.88 -5.20
CA ARG A 86 66.12 13.33 -5.39
C ARG A 86 67.59 13.76 -5.28
N LEU A 87 68.47 12.89 -4.76
CA LEU A 87 69.91 13.17 -4.66
C LEU A 87 70.62 13.18 -6.02
N SER A 88 71.72 13.93 -6.09
CA SER A 88 72.61 13.90 -7.26
C SER A 88 73.33 12.54 -7.42
N LYS A 89 73.73 12.18 -8.64
CA LYS A 89 74.47 10.92 -8.91
C LYS A 89 75.75 10.76 -8.08
N GLY A 90 76.43 11.87 -7.75
CA GLY A 90 77.63 11.85 -6.90
C GLY A 90 77.32 11.51 -5.44
N GLN A 91 76.21 12.03 -4.91
CA GLN A 91 75.72 11.75 -3.55
C GLN A 91 75.18 10.31 -3.44
N GLN A 92 74.43 9.85 -4.45
CA GLN A 92 73.97 8.45 -4.52
C GLN A 92 75.15 7.48 -4.51
N ARG A 93 76.18 7.70 -5.34
CA ARG A 93 77.40 6.87 -5.35
C ARG A 93 78.15 6.86 -4.01
N ARG A 94 78.04 7.93 -3.21
CA ARG A 94 78.63 7.99 -1.86
C ARG A 94 77.88 7.06 -0.91
N LEU A 95 76.56 7.12 -0.91
CA LEU A 95 75.70 6.26 -0.09
C LEU A 95 75.76 4.78 -0.54
N GLU A 96 75.88 4.53 -1.85
CA GLU A 96 76.08 3.18 -2.40
C GLU A 96 77.37 2.53 -1.90
N LYS A 97 78.47 3.30 -1.79
CA LYS A 97 79.74 2.81 -1.19
C LYS A 97 79.62 2.45 0.28
N GLU A 98 78.59 2.95 0.95
CA GLU A 98 78.26 2.67 2.35
C GLU A 98 77.20 1.57 2.47
N GLY A 99 76.87 0.87 1.37
CA GLY A 99 75.91 -0.23 1.33
C GLY A 99 74.45 0.21 1.25
N LEU A 100 74.18 1.49 1.05
CA LEU A 100 72.83 2.08 0.97
C LEU A 100 72.44 2.33 -0.49
N ASP A 101 72.31 1.24 -1.24
CA ASP A 101 71.92 1.25 -2.65
C ASP A 101 70.44 0.87 -2.89
N ASN A 102 69.97 1.08 -4.12
CA ASN A 102 68.60 0.73 -4.53
C ASN A 102 68.27 -0.76 -4.37
N SER A 103 69.25 -1.66 -4.50
CA SER A 103 69.04 -3.10 -4.37
C SER A 103 68.83 -3.50 -2.90
N SER A 104 69.56 -2.87 -1.99
CA SER A 104 69.46 -3.06 -0.55
C SER A 104 68.15 -2.50 0.01
N MET A 105 67.72 -1.32 -0.47
CA MET A 105 66.40 -0.76 -0.13
C MET A 105 65.25 -1.58 -0.72
N ARG A 106 65.43 -2.19 -1.90
CA ARG A 106 64.42 -3.09 -2.49
C ARG A 106 64.32 -4.40 -1.69
N ARG A 107 65.44 -4.95 -1.22
CA ARG A 107 65.46 -6.14 -0.36
C ARG A 107 64.72 -5.87 0.96
N LEU A 108 65.04 -4.77 1.63
CA LEU A 108 64.34 -4.35 2.85
C LEU A 108 62.84 -4.11 2.60
N LYS A 109 62.47 -3.57 1.44
CA LYS A 109 61.06 -3.39 1.06
C LYS A 109 60.30 -4.71 1.02
N ASN A 110 60.91 -5.75 0.45
CA ASN A 110 60.30 -7.08 0.39
C ASN A 110 60.21 -7.71 1.78
N GLU A 111 61.28 -7.61 2.57
CA GLU A 111 61.29 -8.09 3.96
C GLU A 111 60.18 -7.45 4.81
N ILE A 112 59.99 -6.13 4.70
CA ILE A 112 58.90 -5.43 5.41
C ILE A 112 57.52 -5.92 4.96
N ARG A 113 57.35 -6.28 3.69
CA ARG A 113 56.08 -6.82 3.18
C ARG A 113 55.83 -8.23 3.67
N ASP A 114 56.86 -9.08 3.68
CA ASP A 114 56.76 -10.46 4.17
C ASP A 114 56.39 -10.44 5.66
N LYS A 115 57.08 -9.60 6.44
CA LYS A 115 56.79 -9.41 7.87
C LYS A 115 55.42 -8.76 8.07
N GLY A 116 55.06 -7.73 7.30
CA GLY A 116 53.72 -7.12 7.34
C GLY A 116 52.59 -8.13 7.08
N LEU A 117 52.81 -9.11 6.19
CA LEU A 117 51.88 -10.20 5.96
C LEU A 117 51.77 -11.11 7.19
N LEU A 118 52.90 -11.51 7.79
CA LEU A 118 52.92 -12.29 9.03
C LEU A 118 52.14 -11.59 10.14
N TYR A 119 52.36 -10.28 10.31
CA TYR A 119 51.63 -9.46 11.27
C TYR A 119 50.12 -9.50 11.06
N ALA A 120 49.67 -9.32 9.80
CA ALA A 120 48.25 -9.36 9.47
C ALA A 120 47.65 -10.77 9.65
N LEU A 121 48.40 -11.82 9.33
CA LEU A 121 47.99 -13.22 9.54
C LEU A 121 47.86 -13.57 11.01
N GLU A 122 48.76 -13.09 11.88
CA GLU A 122 48.70 -13.30 13.33
C GLU A 122 47.50 -12.62 13.98
N LYS A 123 47.09 -11.46 13.47
CA LYS A 123 45.86 -10.79 13.90
C LYS A 123 44.62 -11.62 13.57
N GLY A 124 44.61 -12.30 12.42
CA GLY A 124 43.51 -13.18 12.00
C GLY A 124 42.18 -12.47 11.71
N GLU A 125 42.17 -11.14 11.70
CA GLU A 125 40.99 -10.30 11.44
C GLU A 125 40.96 -9.92 9.96
N SER A 126 39.77 -9.97 9.32
CA SER A 126 39.64 -9.63 7.90
C SER A 126 40.04 -8.18 7.60
N GLU A 127 39.81 -7.26 8.54
CA GLU A 127 40.18 -5.85 8.40
C GLU A 127 41.71 -5.65 8.30
N ALA A 128 42.48 -6.33 9.15
CA ALA A 128 43.94 -6.22 9.15
C ALA A 128 44.57 -6.72 7.83
N LEU A 129 44.02 -7.81 7.27
CA LEU A 129 44.46 -8.38 5.99
C LEU A 129 44.10 -7.48 4.80
N LEU A 130 42.93 -6.84 4.85
CA LEU A 130 42.53 -5.85 3.85
C LEU A 130 43.44 -4.61 3.90
N GLN A 131 43.70 -4.08 5.10
CA GLN A 131 44.60 -2.95 5.32
C GLN A 131 46.01 -3.24 4.79
N TYR A 132 46.53 -4.46 5.01
CA TYR A 132 47.81 -4.89 4.43
C TYR A 132 47.79 -4.80 2.90
N MET A 133 46.81 -5.41 2.24
CA MET A 133 46.75 -5.41 0.76
C MET A 133 46.64 -3.99 0.17
N GLU A 134 45.93 -3.09 0.85
CA GLU A 134 45.78 -1.70 0.43
C GLU A 134 47.02 -0.84 0.69
N HIS A 135 47.67 -1.01 1.84
CA HIS A 135 48.80 -0.21 2.27
C HIS A 135 50.07 -0.53 1.45
N TYR A 136 50.30 -1.81 1.14
CA TYR A 136 51.50 -2.29 0.49
C TYR A 136 51.39 -2.35 -1.05
N SER A 137 51.61 -1.22 -1.73
CA SER A 137 51.58 -1.21 -3.22
C SER A 137 52.53 -2.22 -3.90
N ARG A 138 52.06 -2.96 -4.93
CA ARG A 138 52.82 -3.93 -5.76
C ARG A 138 53.40 -5.11 -4.97
N LEU A 139 52.54 -5.84 -4.28
CA LEU A 139 52.88 -7.15 -3.72
C LEU A 139 53.34 -8.10 -4.83
N ASP A 140 54.20 -9.05 -4.48
CA ASP A 140 54.42 -10.21 -5.33
C ASP A 140 53.20 -11.16 -5.22
N HIS A 141 53.05 -12.02 -6.22
CA HIS A 141 51.88 -12.89 -6.34
C HIS A 141 51.70 -13.84 -5.15
N ASP A 142 52.80 -14.30 -4.53
CA ASP A 142 52.73 -15.23 -3.40
C ASP A 142 52.17 -14.54 -2.15
N ASN A 143 52.62 -13.32 -1.87
CA ASN A 143 52.12 -12.53 -0.74
C ASN A 143 50.67 -12.05 -0.96
N GLU A 144 50.35 -11.61 -2.17
CA GLU A 144 48.97 -11.23 -2.55
C GLU A 144 48.01 -12.40 -2.40
N LYS A 145 48.39 -13.59 -2.89
CA LYS A 145 47.61 -14.82 -2.76
C LYS A 145 47.38 -15.20 -1.30
N LYS A 146 48.42 -15.24 -0.47
CA LYS A 146 48.32 -15.59 0.95
C LYS A 146 47.43 -14.61 1.72
N ALA A 147 47.60 -13.31 1.46
CA ALA A 147 46.79 -12.26 2.10
C ALA A 147 45.31 -12.39 1.72
N MET A 148 45.02 -12.59 0.42
CA MET A 148 43.65 -12.72 -0.07
C MET A 148 42.98 -14.00 0.42
N GLU A 149 43.66 -15.14 0.39
CA GLU A 149 43.14 -16.41 0.90
C GLU A 149 42.78 -16.30 2.39
N ALA A 150 43.67 -15.73 3.21
CA ALA A 150 43.42 -15.51 4.63
C ALA A 150 42.29 -14.50 4.86
N TYR A 151 42.21 -13.43 4.06
CA TYR A 151 41.14 -12.43 4.15
C TYR A 151 39.77 -13.09 3.89
N LEU A 152 39.67 -13.87 2.82
CA LEU A 152 38.45 -14.56 2.44
C LEU A 152 38.01 -15.56 3.52
N GLN A 153 38.96 -16.30 4.10
CA GLN A 153 38.68 -17.23 5.20
C GLN A 153 38.19 -16.49 6.46
N ALA A 154 38.91 -15.47 6.92
CA ALA A 154 38.56 -14.70 8.12
C ALA A 154 37.20 -14.04 7.95
N ARG A 155 36.96 -13.41 6.79
CA ARG A 155 35.69 -12.74 6.51
C ARG A 155 34.52 -13.71 6.44
N PHE A 156 34.71 -14.89 5.86
CA PHE A 156 33.69 -15.94 5.85
C PHE A 156 33.33 -16.40 7.27
N GLU A 157 34.34 -16.66 8.12
CA GLU A 157 34.13 -17.12 9.50
C GLU A 157 33.42 -16.06 10.36
N GLU A 158 33.82 -14.78 10.24
CA GLU A 158 33.16 -13.64 10.90
C GLU A 158 31.66 -13.62 10.55
N LEU A 159 31.33 -13.60 9.26
CA LEU A 159 29.97 -13.52 8.76
C LEU A 159 29.14 -14.75 9.12
N GLN A 160 29.74 -15.94 9.10
CA GLN A 160 29.07 -17.18 9.48
C GLN A 160 28.73 -17.17 10.99
N LYS A 161 29.66 -16.71 11.83
CA LYS A 161 29.45 -16.60 13.29
C LYS A 161 28.36 -15.59 13.65
N GLU A 162 28.26 -14.51 12.89
CA GLU A 162 27.21 -13.49 13.04
C GLU A 162 25.84 -13.94 12.52
N GLY A 163 25.77 -15.03 11.75
CA GLY A 163 24.55 -15.41 11.03
C GLY A 163 24.16 -14.42 9.94
N ALA A 164 25.13 -13.67 9.40
CA ALA A 164 24.92 -12.56 8.48
C ALA A 164 24.68 -13.03 7.03
N TYR A 165 23.45 -13.46 6.73
CA TYR A 165 23.07 -13.96 5.40
C TYR A 165 23.43 -13.01 4.25
N GLU A 166 23.02 -11.73 4.33
CA GLU A 166 23.31 -10.78 3.24
C GLU A 166 24.82 -10.51 3.12
N GLY A 167 25.55 -10.53 4.24
CA GLY A 167 27.00 -10.37 4.23
C GLY A 167 27.72 -11.53 3.53
N LEU A 168 27.30 -12.79 3.76
CA LEU A 168 27.86 -13.95 3.05
C LEU A 168 27.55 -13.90 1.55
N ARG A 169 26.33 -13.49 1.19
CA ARG A 169 25.90 -13.32 -0.20
C ARG A 169 26.70 -12.23 -0.91
N ASP A 170 26.93 -11.10 -0.26
CA ASP A 170 27.75 -10.02 -0.80
C ASP A 170 29.22 -10.42 -0.94
N LEU A 171 29.76 -11.22 0.01
CA LEU A 171 31.10 -11.78 -0.12
C LEU A 171 31.22 -12.67 -1.37
N ALA A 172 30.25 -13.59 -1.57
CA ALA A 172 30.23 -14.48 -2.74
C ALA A 172 30.18 -13.70 -4.06
N ARG A 173 29.38 -12.63 -4.12
CA ARG A 173 29.19 -11.83 -5.34
C ARG A 173 30.36 -10.88 -5.62
N SER A 174 30.77 -10.10 -4.62
CA SER A 174 31.79 -9.05 -4.79
C SER A 174 33.21 -9.61 -4.93
N LYS A 175 33.48 -10.77 -4.34
CA LYS A 175 34.80 -11.42 -4.33
C LYS A 175 34.89 -12.68 -5.20
N ARG A 176 33.92 -12.91 -6.10
CA ARG A 176 33.89 -14.12 -6.95
C ARG A 176 35.23 -14.41 -7.65
N LYS A 177 35.82 -13.43 -8.33
CA LYS A 177 37.09 -13.59 -9.03
C LYS A 177 38.25 -13.93 -8.08
N ASP A 178 38.28 -13.27 -6.92
CA ASP A 178 39.30 -13.50 -5.91
C ASP A 178 39.17 -14.90 -5.30
N ILE A 179 37.94 -15.39 -5.09
CA ILE A 179 37.66 -16.76 -4.64
C ILE A 179 38.10 -17.78 -5.71
N GLU A 180 37.72 -17.56 -6.97
CA GLU A 180 38.10 -18.43 -8.09
C GLU A 180 39.62 -18.52 -8.28
N GLU A 181 40.34 -17.41 -8.08
CA GLU A 181 41.79 -17.34 -8.31
C GLU A 181 42.60 -17.80 -7.09
N TYR A 182 42.22 -17.38 -5.88
CA TYR A 182 43.06 -17.52 -4.69
C TYR A 182 42.55 -18.56 -3.69
N TYR A 183 41.24 -18.79 -3.58
CA TYR A 183 40.69 -19.76 -2.63
C TYR A 183 39.48 -20.57 -3.15
N PRO A 184 39.66 -21.41 -4.21
CA PRO A 184 38.54 -22.06 -4.88
C PRO A 184 37.70 -22.96 -3.98
N SER A 185 38.33 -23.59 -2.97
CA SER A 185 37.62 -24.48 -2.04
C SER A 185 36.68 -23.77 -1.06
N LEU A 186 36.76 -22.43 -0.95
CA LEU A 186 35.85 -21.65 -0.11
C LEU A 186 34.45 -21.57 -0.72
N GLU A 187 34.34 -21.57 -2.06
CA GLU A 187 33.09 -21.39 -2.78
C GLU A 187 32.00 -22.37 -2.29
N ALA A 188 32.34 -23.66 -2.19
CA ALA A 188 31.41 -24.67 -1.72
C ALA A 188 30.97 -24.45 -0.25
N LYS A 189 31.89 -24.02 0.63
CA LYS A 189 31.58 -23.73 2.04
C LYS A 189 30.70 -22.49 2.18
N LEU A 190 30.99 -21.47 1.37
CA LEU A 190 30.25 -20.22 1.32
C LEU A 190 28.81 -20.45 0.87
N HIS A 191 28.61 -21.21 -0.21
CA HIS A 191 27.29 -21.57 -0.70
C HIS A 191 26.51 -22.40 0.33
N GLU A 192 27.15 -23.38 0.97
CA GLU A 192 26.52 -24.19 2.03
C GLU A 192 26.03 -23.33 3.22
N ALA A 193 26.84 -22.37 3.66
CA ALA A 193 26.48 -21.47 4.75
C ALA A 193 25.30 -20.54 4.35
N ILE A 194 25.33 -19.99 3.13
CA ILE A 194 24.25 -19.15 2.59
C ILE A 194 22.93 -19.93 2.56
N PHE A 195 22.94 -21.16 2.03
CA PHE A 195 21.72 -21.98 1.98
C PHE A 195 21.23 -22.36 3.37
N THR A 196 22.15 -22.74 4.27
CA THR A 196 21.80 -23.11 5.65
C THR A 196 21.08 -21.96 6.35
N LEU A 197 21.63 -20.75 6.31
CA LEU A 197 21.02 -19.57 6.95
C LEU A 197 19.71 -19.16 6.29
N TYR A 198 19.62 -19.24 4.96
CA TYR A 198 18.39 -18.94 4.23
C TYR A 198 17.22 -19.81 4.71
N PHE A 199 17.43 -21.12 4.86
CA PHE A 199 16.38 -22.06 5.27
C PHE A 199 16.13 -22.13 6.79
N GLN A 200 17.03 -21.59 7.63
CA GLN A 200 16.87 -21.56 9.08
C GLN A 200 16.10 -20.33 9.62
N GLY A 201 16.13 -19.19 8.91
CA GLY A 201 15.66 -17.92 9.46
C GLY A 201 14.71 -17.09 8.57
N ARG A 202 14.39 -17.54 7.36
CA ARG A 202 13.45 -16.83 6.45
C ARG A 202 12.27 -17.71 6.08
N ASP A 203 11.17 -17.08 5.67
CA ASP A 203 10.05 -17.76 5.05
C ASP A 203 10.50 -18.38 3.71
N SER A 204 10.97 -19.62 3.78
CA SER A 204 11.45 -20.42 2.65
C SER A 204 10.34 -20.78 1.65
N THR A 205 9.14 -20.22 1.81
CA THR A 205 8.00 -20.42 0.92
C THR A 205 7.75 -19.23 -0.02
N HIS A 206 8.49 -18.12 0.13
CA HIS A 206 8.31 -16.96 -0.74
C HIS A 206 9.01 -17.14 -2.10
N LEU A 207 8.20 -17.33 -3.15
CA LEU A 207 8.66 -17.57 -4.54
C LEU A 207 9.74 -16.60 -5.03
N GLU A 208 9.57 -15.29 -4.83
CA GLU A 208 10.54 -14.29 -5.28
C GLU A 208 11.89 -14.44 -4.59
N SER A 209 11.88 -14.77 -3.30
CA SER A 209 13.11 -14.98 -2.52
C SER A 209 13.86 -16.21 -3.01
N LEU A 210 13.13 -17.29 -3.33
CA LEU A 210 13.70 -18.51 -3.91
C LEU A 210 14.25 -18.30 -5.33
N LEU A 211 13.55 -17.52 -6.16
CA LEU A 211 13.99 -17.20 -7.52
C LEU A 211 15.21 -16.25 -7.52
N ASN A 212 15.26 -15.28 -6.60
CA ASN A 212 16.43 -14.43 -6.42
C ASN A 212 17.65 -15.24 -5.95
N LEU A 213 17.44 -16.19 -5.02
CA LEU A 213 18.49 -17.10 -4.58
C LEU A 213 19.00 -17.98 -5.74
N LEU A 214 18.10 -18.47 -6.61
CA LEU A 214 18.47 -19.22 -7.81
C LEU A 214 19.22 -18.36 -8.84
N ALA A 215 18.85 -17.09 -8.98
CA ALA A 215 19.52 -16.16 -9.88
C ALA A 215 20.98 -15.90 -9.47
N ASP A 216 21.23 -15.76 -8.17
CA ASP A 216 22.58 -15.54 -7.63
C ASP A 216 23.41 -16.83 -7.56
N PHE A 217 22.77 -17.98 -7.29
CA PHE A 217 23.44 -19.28 -7.12
C PHE A 217 22.78 -20.37 -7.97
N PRO A 218 23.02 -20.40 -9.28
CA PRO A 218 22.31 -21.33 -10.16
C PRO A 218 22.60 -22.82 -9.91
N GLU A 219 23.75 -23.15 -9.35
CA GLU A 219 24.11 -24.50 -8.87
C GLU A 219 23.22 -24.99 -7.71
N ALA A 220 22.51 -24.09 -7.03
CA ALA A 220 21.51 -24.42 -6.02
C ALA A 220 20.25 -25.08 -6.61
N SER A 221 20.11 -25.07 -7.94
CA SER A 221 18.94 -25.57 -8.69
C SER A 221 18.33 -26.85 -8.11
N ALA A 222 19.12 -27.91 -7.93
CA ALA A 222 18.61 -29.18 -7.39
C ALA A 222 18.06 -29.06 -5.95
N ARG A 223 18.62 -28.17 -5.12
CA ARG A 223 18.19 -27.92 -3.74
C ARG A 223 16.94 -27.04 -3.68
N LEU A 224 16.77 -26.15 -4.66
CA LEU A 224 15.63 -25.23 -4.75
C LEU A 224 14.41 -25.84 -5.45
N ASP A 225 14.57 -27.00 -6.08
CA ASP A 225 13.54 -27.67 -6.86
C ASP A 225 12.22 -27.88 -6.09
N LYS A 226 12.29 -28.54 -4.92
CA LYS A 226 11.13 -28.78 -4.05
C LYS A 226 10.57 -27.48 -3.44
N PRO A 227 11.38 -26.60 -2.81
CA PRO A 227 10.89 -25.32 -2.30
C PRO A 227 10.21 -24.45 -3.37
N LEU A 228 10.78 -24.35 -4.58
CA LEU A 228 10.18 -23.61 -5.70
C LEU A 228 8.88 -24.25 -6.15
N SER A 229 8.84 -25.58 -6.26
CA SER A 229 7.63 -26.32 -6.60
C SER A 229 6.51 -26.08 -5.59
N GLU A 230 6.81 -26.13 -4.30
CA GLU A 230 5.84 -25.88 -3.22
C GLU A 230 5.40 -24.42 -3.17
N ALA A 231 6.31 -23.47 -3.37
CA ALA A 231 6.01 -22.04 -3.42
C ALA A 231 5.10 -21.69 -4.60
N LEU A 232 5.37 -22.25 -5.79
CA LEU A 232 4.54 -22.06 -6.98
C LEU A 232 3.16 -22.70 -6.81
N TRP A 233 3.09 -23.88 -6.22
CA TRP A 233 1.81 -24.54 -5.91
C TRP A 233 0.93 -23.69 -4.98
N LYS A 234 1.54 -23.02 -4.00
CA LYS A 234 0.84 -22.18 -3.02
C LYS A 234 0.56 -20.76 -3.51
N LYS A 235 1.18 -20.29 -4.60
CA LYS A 235 1.05 -18.91 -5.07
C LYS A 235 0.18 -18.82 -6.33
N PRO A 236 -0.99 -18.17 -6.24
CA PRO A 236 -1.89 -18.11 -7.38
C PRO A 236 -1.46 -17.10 -8.48
N PHE A 237 -0.35 -16.36 -8.30
CA PHE A 237 0.14 -15.31 -9.21
C PHE A 237 1.00 -15.88 -10.35
N ILE A 238 0.40 -16.64 -11.28
CA ILE A 238 1.11 -17.20 -12.45
C ILE A 238 1.85 -16.12 -13.22
N ALA A 239 1.21 -14.98 -13.50
CA ALA A 239 1.83 -13.89 -14.26
C ALA A 239 3.13 -13.40 -13.62
N ARG A 240 3.16 -13.29 -12.29
CA ARG A 240 4.36 -12.91 -11.54
C ARG A 240 5.42 -14.00 -11.59
N ALA A 241 5.04 -15.27 -11.44
CA ALA A 241 5.96 -16.38 -11.63
C ALA A 241 6.60 -16.35 -13.02
N GLU A 242 5.78 -16.26 -14.08
CA GLU A 242 6.24 -16.16 -15.47
C GLU A 242 7.20 -14.98 -15.68
N SER A 243 6.86 -13.80 -15.14
CA SER A 243 7.69 -12.58 -15.24
C SER A 243 9.09 -12.80 -14.68
N TYR A 244 9.20 -13.43 -13.50
CA TYR A 244 10.51 -13.76 -12.94
C TYR A 244 11.28 -14.77 -13.80
N LEU A 245 10.60 -15.78 -14.33
CA LEU A 245 11.23 -16.79 -15.18
C LEU A 245 11.79 -16.20 -16.49
N ARG A 246 11.22 -15.11 -17.02
CA ARG A 246 11.79 -14.42 -18.20
C ARG A 246 13.21 -13.91 -17.96
N GLY A 247 13.54 -13.52 -16.73
CA GLY A 247 14.84 -12.94 -16.38
C GLY A 247 15.93 -13.97 -16.04
N LEU A 248 15.61 -15.25 -15.98
CA LEU A 248 16.53 -16.32 -15.56
C LEU A 248 17.14 -17.07 -16.75
N ASP A 249 18.35 -17.58 -16.59
CA ASP A 249 18.93 -18.56 -17.51
C ASP A 249 18.20 -19.89 -17.36
N HIS A 250 17.38 -20.23 -18.36
CA HIS A 250 16.49 -21.38 -18.27
C HIS A 250 17.22 -22.72 -18.17
N SER A 251 18.48 -22.79 -18.64
CA SER A 251 19.31 -24.00 -18.56
C SER A 251 19.67 -24.40 -17.13
N ARG A 252 19.51 -23.47 -16.19
CA ARG A 252 19.88 -23.64 -14.78
C ARG A 252 18.68 -23.83 -13.88
N LEU A 253 17.47 -23.79 -14.45
CA LEU A 253 16.25 -24.03 -13.70
C LEU A 253 16.15 -25.50 -13.26
N PRO A 254 15.63 -25.76 -12.05
CA PRO A 254 15.42 -27.12 -11.58
C PRO A 254 14.50 -27.93 -12.51
N ARG A 255 14.84 -29.20 -12.74
CA ARG A 255 14.10 -30.09 -13.65
C ARG A 255 12.67 -30.37 -13.20
N THR A 256 12.32 -30.25 -11.92
CA THR A 256 10.97 -30.59 -11.42
C THR A 256 10.08 -29.38 -11.14
N ILE A 257 10.37 -28.23 -11.74
CA ILE A 257 9.48 -27.07 -11.65
C ILE A 257 8.13 -27.35 -12.34
N ARG A 258 7.08 -27.48 -11.53
CA ARG A 258 5.69 -27.76 -11.95
C ARG A 258 4.96 -26.55 -12.57
N VAL A 259 5.66 -25.56 -13.12
CA VAL A 259 5.02 -24.33 -13.66
C VAL A 259 4.03 -24.67 -14.75
N VAL A 260 4.35 -25.62 -15.64
CA VAL A 260 3.45 -25.99 -16.74
C VAL A 260 2.17 -26.65 -16.24
N TYR A 261 2.28 -27.57 -15.27
CA TYR A 261 1.11 -28.19 -14.65
C TYR A 261 0.23 -27.16 -13.94
N TYR A 262 0.85 -26.24 -13.20
CA TYR A 262 0.16 -25.17 -12.51
C TYR A 262 -0.52 -24.19 -13.48
N TYR A 263 0.17 -23.83 -14.57
CA TYR A 263 -0.36 -23.02 -15.66
C TYR A 263 -1.59 -23.67 -16.28
N HIS A 264 -1.52 -24.96 -16.62
CA HIS A 264 -2.66 -25.74 -17.12
C HIS A 264 -3.81 -25.81 -16.12
N TYR A 265 -3.51 -26.03 -14.83
CA TYR A 265 -4.54 -26.11 -13.79
C TYR A 265 -5.41 -24.85 -13.73
N ILE A 266 -4.79 -23.69 -13.95
CA ILE A 266 -5.47 -22.40 -14.02
C ILE A 266 -6.13 -22.17 -15.37
N THR A 267 -5.39 -22.21 -16.49
CA THR A 267 -5.93 -21.80 -17.79
C THR A 267 -6.85 -22.84 -18.42
N GLY A 268 -6.52 -24.12 -18.26
CA GLY A 268 -7.20 -25.23 -18.95
C GLY A 268 -7.17 -25.13 -20.48
N ASP A 269 -6.35 -24.23 -21.04
CA ASP A 269 -6.34 -23.90 -22.47
C ASP A 269 -5.09 -24.42 -23.19
N TRP A 270 -5.30 -24.97 -24.38
CA TRP A 270 -4.24 -25.55 -25.21
C TRP A 270 -3.32 -24.50 -25.81
N GLY A 271 -3.87 -23.39 -26.32
CA GLY A 271 -3.09 -22.35 -26.99
C GLY A 271 -2.13 -21.68 -26.00
N ASP A 272 -2.65 -21.34 -24.82
CA ASP A 272 -1.89 -20.76 -23.73
C ASP A 272 -0.79 -21.71 -23.23
N LEU A 273 -1.14 -22.99 -23.01
CA LEU A 273 -0.18 -24.01 -22.57
C LEU A 273 0.96 -24.23 -23.57
N LEU A 274 0.63 -24.28 -24.87
CA LEU A 274 1.60 -24.41 -25.95
C LEU A 274 2.48 -23.16 -26.07
N GLY A 275 1.88 -21.98 -25.95
CA GLY A 275 2.59 -20.70 -25.95
C GLY A 275 3.62 -20.64 -24.81
N PHE A 276 3.24 -21.07 -23.61
CA PHE A 276 4.14 -21.19 -22.47
C PHE A 276 5.28 -22.16 -22.76
N GLN A 277 4.99 -23.38 -23.24
CA GLN A 277 6.01 -24.39 -23.55
C GLN A 277 7.00 -23.89 -24.61
N ASN A 278 6.52 -23.23 -25.67
CA ASN A 278 7.37 -22.69 -26.73
C ASN A 278 8.30 -21.59 -26.24
N ARG A 279 7.82 -20.77 -25.29
CA ARG A 279 8.62 -19.69 -24.67
C ARG A 279 9.66 -20.25 -23.70
N TYR A 280 9.35 -21.35 -23.03
CA TYR A 280 10.22 -21.95 -22.02
C TYR A 280 10.42 -23.46 -22.26
N PRO A 281 11.14 -23.86 -23.32
CA PRO A 281 11.22 -25.25 -23.77
C PRO A 281 11.83 -26.19 -22.73
N LEU A 282 12.64 -25.68 -21.80
CA LEU A 282 13.29 -26.49 -20.77
C LEU A 282 12.34 -26.95 -19.65
N TYR A 283 11.13 -26.37 -19.54
CA TYR A 283 10.09 -26.92 -18.67
C TYR A 283 9.30 -28.06 -19.32
N ALA A 284 9.56 -28.39 -20.59
CA ALA A 284 8.89 -29.49 -21.28
C ALA A 284 9.21 -30.88 -20.70
N ASP A 285 10.22 -30.97 -19.82
CA ASP A 285 10.56 -32.20 -19.10
C ASP A 285 9.89 -32.31 -17.71
N SER A 286 8.97 -31.40 -17.40
CA SER A 286 8.24 -31.39 -16.12
C SER A 286 7.23 -32.53 -16.01
N PHE A 287 7.02 -33.03 -14.80
CA PHE A 287 6.01 -34.03 -14.49
C PHE A 287 4.61 -33.57 -14.96
N ASN A 288 3.87 -34.44 -15.67
CA ASN A 288 2.50 -34.26 -16.20
C ASN A 288 2.29 -33.44 -17.49
N ILE A 289 3.33 -32.88 -18.13
CA ILE A 289 3.10 -32.00 -19.29
C ILE A 289 2.39 -32.68 -20.47
N GLN A 290 2.79 -33.91 -20.84
CA GLN A 290 2.17 -34.61 -21.98
C GLN A 290 0.69 -34.94 -21.72
N ALA A 291 0.37 -35.28 -20.47
CA ALA A 291 -1.02 -35.49 -20.04
C ALA A 291 -1.81 -34.17 -20.09
N ALA A 292 -1.26 -33.08 -19.54
CA ALA A 292 -1.89 -31.75 -19.58
C ALA A 292 -2.13 -31.25 -21.03
N ILE A 293 -1.16 -31.45 -21.91
CA ILE A 293 -1.26 -31.16 -23.35
C ILE A 293 -2.41 -31.95 -23.99
N THR A 294 -2.48 -33.25 -23.71
CA THR A 294 -3.52 -34.12 -24.26
C THR A 294 -4.90 -33.71 -23.78
N ILE A 295 -5.06 -33.46 -22.48
CA ILE A 295 -6.30 -33.00 -21.87
C ILE A 295 -6.73 -31.65 -22.45
N ALA A 296 -5.81 -30.67 -22.52
CA ALA A 296 -6.10 -29.34 -23.04
C ALA A 296 -6.56 -29.36 -24.52
N ARG A 297 -6.00 -30.25 -25.36
CA ARG A 297 -6.44 -30.42 -26.76
C ARG A 297 -7.87 -30.93 -26.89
N THR A 298 -8.36 -31.67 -25.89
CA THR A 298 -9.73 -32.17 -25.84
C THR A 298 -10.71 -31.21 -25.18
N ALA A 299 -10.22 -30.04 -24.72
CA ALA A 299 -11.03 -29.09 -23.99
C ALA A 299 -12.17 -28.55 -24.87
N PRO A 300 -13.42 -28.57 -24.37
CA PRO A 300 -14.54 -28.05 -25.13
C PRO A 300 -14.50 -26.51 -25.20
N ASP A 301 -15.10 -25.98 -26.25
CA ASP A 301 -15.41 -24.55 -26.36
C ASP A 301 -16.62 -24.21 -25.48
N LEU A 302 -16.35 -23.62 -24.31
CA LEU A 302 -17.39 -23.27 -23.34
C LEU A 302 -18.21 -22.03 -23.73
N SER A 303 -17.74 -21.22 -24.69
CA SER A 303 -18.45 -20.02 -25.15
C SER A 303 -19.76 -20.33 -25.89
N ARG A 304 -19.88 -21.55 -26.43
CA ARG A 304 -21.07 -22.02 -27.18
C ARG A 304 -22.25 -22.39 -26.29
N GLY A 305 -22.09 -22.33 -24.97
CA GLY A 305 -23.14 -22.62 -24.00
C GLY A 305 -23.63 -24.07 -24.01
N PHE A 306 -24.74 -24.31 -23.31
CA PHE A 306 -25.38 -25.61 -23.20
C PHE A 306 -26.24 -25.94 -24.43
N THR A 307 -26.04 -27.13 -25.00
CA THR A 307 -27.00 -27.81 -25.90
C THR A 307 -27.00 -29.31 -25.61
N ASP A 308 -28.12 -30.00 -25.86
CA ASP A 308 -28.24 -31.45 -25.64
C ASP A 308 -27.17 -32.24 -26.43
N GLU A 309 -26.82 -31.77 -27.63
CA GLU A 309 -25.79 -32.38 -28.48
C GLU A 309 -24.38 -32.29 -27.88
N ARG A 310 -24.11 -31.24 -27.08
CA ARG A 310 -22.79 -31.00 -26.47
C ARG A 310 -22.63 -31.66 -25.10
N LEU A 311 -23.73 -32.10 -24.49
CA LEU A 311 -23.73 -32.70 -23.16
C LEU A 311 -22.76 -33.90 -23.01
N PRO A 312 -22.64 -34.83 -23.98
CA PRO A 312 -21.65 -35.91 -23.89
C PRO A 312 -20.20 -35.40 -23.85
N VAL A 313 -19.91 -34.32 -24.57
CA VAL A 313 -18.57 -33.70 -24.63
C VAL A 313 -18.19 -33.14 -23.26
N TYR A 314 -19.09 -32.39 -22.62
CA TYR A 314 -18.85 -31.82 -21.29
C TYR A 314 -18.66 -32.91 -20.24
N ARG A 315 -19.51 -33.95 -20.24
CA ARG A 315 -19.41 -35.07 -19.31
C ARG A 315 -18.07 -35.80 -19.43
N HIS A 316 -17.67 -36.13 -20.67
CA HIS A 316 -16.40 -36.80 -20.90
C HIS A 316 -15.21 -35.94 -20.46
N TYR A 317 -15.26 -34.64 -20.74
CA TYR A 317 -14.19 -33.73 -20.33
C TYR A 317 -14.06 -33.61 -18.81
N ILE A 318 -15.16 -33.60 -18.06
CA ILE A 318 -15.12 -33.55 -16.59
C ILE A 318 -14.36 -34.77 -16.03
N GLU A 319 -14.70 -35.98 -16.51
CA GLU A 319 -14.07 -37.22 -16.04
C GLU A 319 -12.58 -37.28 -16.40
N LEU A 320 -12.19 -36.66 -17.50
CA LEU A 320 -10.81 -36.62 -18.00
C LEU A 320 -9.95 -35.54 -17.32
N ALA A 321 -10.53 -34.37 -17.04
CA ALA A 321 -9.77 -33.15 -16.77
C ALA A 321 -9.95 -32.58 -15.36
N ALA A 322 -10.98 -32.98 -14.61
CA ALA A 322 -11.13 -32.52 -13.22
C ALA A 322 -9.87 -32.86 -12.41
N PRO A 323 -9.43 -31.99 -11.48
CA PRO A 323 -10.13 -30.83 -10.93
C PRO A 323 -9.90 -29.46 -11.60
N VAL A 324 -9.42 -29.36 -12.85
CA VAL A 324 -9.13 -28.03 -13.45
C VAL A 324 -10.36 -27.12 -13.52
N HIS A 325 -10.18 -25.78 -13.49
CA HIS A 325 -11.29 -24.82 -13.51
C HIS A 325 -12.24 -25.03 -14.70
N LYS A 326 -11.70 -25.28 -15.89
CA LYS A 326 -12.49 -25.52 -17.11
C LYS A 326 -13.41 -26.74 -16.98
N ALA A 327 -13.03 -27.77 -16.20
CA ALA A 327 -13.89 -28.91 -15.90
C ALA A 327 -15.03 -28.53 -14.94
N PHE A 328 -14.78 -27.65 -13.97
CA PHE A 328 -15.83 -27.10 -13.11
C PHE A 328 -16.84 -26.28 -13.94
N THR A 329 -16.37 -25.42 -14.86
CA THR A 329 -17.26 -24.70 -15.76
C THR A 329 -18.06 -25.63 -16.66
N ALA A 330 -17.47 -26.73 -17.15
CA ALA A 330 -18.20 -27.76 -17.88
C ALA A 330 -19.29 -28.42 -17.02
N LEU A 331 -19.05 -28.64 -15.72
CA LEU A 331 -20.05 -29.14 -14.78
C LEU A 331 -21.22 -28.14 -14.62
N GLN A 332 -20.94 -26.84 -14.51
CA GLN A 332 -21.99 -25.81 -14.49
C GLN A 332 -22.85 -25.87 -15.77
N GLN A 333 -22.24 -26.06 -16.94
CA GLN A 333 -22.98 -26.24 -18.20
C GLN A 333 -23.86 -27.52 -18.17
N VAL A 334 -23.35 -28.63 -17.63
CA VAL A 334 -24.10 -29.90 -17.51
C VAL A 334 -25.38 -29.73 -16.69
N ILE A 335 -25.36 -28.92 -15.64
CA ILE A 335 -26.53 -28.68 -14.77
C ILE A 335 -27.36 -27.46 -15.17
N ALA A 336 -26.92 -26.66 -16.15
CA ALA A 336 -27.53 -25.37 -16.46
C ALA A 336 -29.03 -25.45 -16.81
N ASN A 337 -29.47 -26.53 -17.49
CA ASN A 337 -30.90 -26.72 -17.77
C ASN A 337 -31.71 -27.01 -16.50
N ASP A 338 -31.15 -27.77 -15.56
CA ASP A 338 -31.81 -28.06 -14.29
C ASP A 338 -31.91 -26.77 -13.45
N LEU A 339 -30.85 -25.93 -13.45
CA LEU A 339 -30.87 -24.62 -12.79
C LEU A 339 -31.93 -23.67 -13.37
N ARG A 340 -32.01 -23.53 -14.70
CA ARG A 340 -33.04 -22.70 -15.36
C ARG A 340 -34.46 -23.15 -15.07
N ASN A 341 -34.66 -24.45 -14.90
CA ASN A 341 -35.96 -25.04 -14.56
C ASN A 341 -36.22 -25.12 -13.04
N ARG A 342 -35.29 -24.60 -12.21
CA ARG A 342 -35.32 -24.68 -10.74
C ARG A 342 -35.41 -26.12 -10.19
N ASP A 343 -34.88 -27.10 -10.92
CA ASP A 343 -34.77 -28.51 -10.48
C ASP A 343 -33.49 -28.71 -9.66
N TRP A 344 -33.47 -28.11 -8.46
CA TRP A 344 -32.28 -28.04 -7.60
C TRP A 344 -31.80 -29.41 -7.11
N GLU A 345 -32.72 -30.34 -6.85
CA GLU A 345 -32.39 -31.68 -6.37
C GLU A 345 -31.71 -32.51 -7.47
N ARG A 346 -32.20 -32.41 -8.71
CA ARG A 346 -31.55 -33.07 -9.84
C ARG A 346 -30.18 -32.47 -10.13
N ALA A 347 -30.05 -31.15 -10.13
CA ALA A 347 -28.76 -30.48 -10.26
C ALA A 347 -27.79 -30.97 -9.18
N ALA A 348 -28.21 -31.01 -7.92
CA ALA A 348 -27.39 -31.48 -6.81
C ALA A 348 -27.01 -32.96 -6.95
N ALA A 349 -27.91 -33.82 -7.44
CA ALA A 349 -27.60 -35.22 -7.72
C ALA A 349 -26.50 -35.37 -8.78
N ILE A 350 -26.52 -34.56 -9.83
CA ILE A 350 -25.48 -34.55 -10.86
C ILE A 350 -24.14 -34.03 -10.30
N VAL A 351 -24.16 -32.97 -9.50
CA VAL A 351 -22.94 -32.44 -8.85
C VAL A 351 -22.32 -33.53 -7.95
N ARG A 352 -23.12 -34.22 -7.12
CA ARG A 352 -22.62 -35.34 -6.29
C ARG A 352 -22.01 -36.48 -7.10
N ARG A 353 -22.55 -36.76 -8.29
CA ARG A 353 -22.00 -37.79 -9.19
C ARG A 353 -20.58 -37.44 -9.66
N TYR A 354 -20.30 -36.16 -9.91
CA TYR A 354 -18.99 -35.72 -10.40
C TYR A 354 -18.03 -35.30 -9.29
N ALA A 355 -18.50 -35.05 -8.06
CA ALA A 355 -17.69 -34.66 -6.92
C ALA A 355 -16.40 -35.51 -6.72
N PRO A 356 -16.42 -36.86 -6.86
CA PRO A 356 -15.21 -37.67 -6.68
C PRO A 356 -14.06 -37.34 -7.65
N PHE A 357 -14.35 -36.78 -8.83
CA PHE A 357 -13.32 -36.37 -9.79
C PHE A 357 -12.63 -35.06 -9.40
N PHE A 358 -13.25 -34.25 -8.54
CA PHE A 358 -12.68 -32.99 -8.04
C PHE A 358 -11.92 -33.17 -6.72
N GLY A 359 -12.20 -34.25 -5.98
CA GLY A 359 -11.66 -34.52 -4.63
C GLY A 359 -12.74 -34.36 -3.56
N GLU A 360 -12.55 -35.00 -2.40
CA GLU A 360 -13.59 -35.09 -1.35
C GLU A 360 -13.97 -33.74 -0.71
N ASP A 361 -13.10 -32.73 -0.80
CA ASP A 361 -13.26 -31.41 -0.16
C ASP A 361 -13.05 -30.22 -1.12
N ASP A 362 -13.30 -30.37 -2.42
CA ASP A 362 -13.16 -29.24 -3.35
C ASP A 362 -14.16 -28.12 -3.01
N PRO A 363 -13.69 -26.90 -2.65
CA PRO A 363 -14.56 -25.82 -2.16
C PRO A 363 -15.60 -25.36 -3.18
N ARG A 364 -15.34 -25.55 -4.48
CA ARG A 364 -16.29 -25.19 -5.55
C ARG A 364 -17.44 -26.19 -5.60
N ILE A 365 -17.16 -27.46 -5.34
CA ILE A 365 -18.17 -28.53 -5.31
C ILE A 365 -19.01 -28.44 -4.03
N THR A 366 -18.36 -28.28 -2.87
CA THR A 366 -19.07 -28.14 -1.59
C THR A 366 -19.93 -26.89 -1.58
N GLY A 367 -19.39 -25.74 -1.99
CA GLY A 367 -20.13 -24.48 -2.11
C GLY A 367 -21.31 -24.57 -3.08
N LEU A 368 -21.13 -25.20 -4.26
CA LEU A 368 -22.24 -25.41 -5.20
C LEU A 368 -23.34 -26.30 -4.60
N LEU A 369 -22.98 -27.38 -3.89
CA LEU A 369 -23.96 -28.24 -3.22
C LEU A 369 -24.70 -27.52 -2.09
N GLU A 370 -24.03 -26.65 -1.34
CA GLU A 370 -24.64 -25.82 -0.31
C GLU A 370 -25.63 -24.82 -0.90
N LEU A 371 -25.23 -24.14 -1.98
CA LEU A 371 -26.09 -23.20 -2.72
C LEU A 371 -27.37 -23.88 -3.21
N LEU A 372 -27.27 -25.07 -3.81
CA LEU A 372 -28.44 -25.79 -4.33
C LEU A 372 -29.42 -26.20 -3.24
N LYS A 373 -28.94 -26.49 -2.02
CA LYS A 373 -29.76 -26.84 -0.86
C LYS A 373 -30.35 -25.63 -0.13
N GLN A 374 -29.82 -24.43 -0.38
CA GLN A 374 -30.27 -23.22 0.30
C GLN A 374 -31.78 -23.00 0.12
N GLN A 375 -32.47 -22.64 1.20
CA GLN A 375 -33.89 -22.30 1.16
C GLN A 375 -34.12 -21.02 0.37
N GLU A 376 -35.12 -21.05 -0.51
CA GLU A 376 -35.57 -19.91 -1.33
C GLU A 376 -36.34 -18.89 -0.47
N GLU A 377 -36.09 -17.61 -0.74
CA GLU A 377 -36.76 -16.44 -0.15
C GLU A 377 -37.86 -15.88 -1.08
N GLY A 378 -38.02 -16.44 -2.29
CA GLY A 378 -39.05 -16.00 -3.25
C GLY A 378 -38.67 -14.70 -3.95
N LEU A 379 -37.37 -14.48 -4.18
CA LEU A 379 -36.85 -13.26 -4.79
C LEU A 379 -37.10 -13.29 -6.30
N ALA A 380 -37.43 -12.13 -6.87
CA ALA A 380 -37.64 -11.99 -8.30
C ALA A 380 -37.09 -10.64 -8.81
N SER A 381 -36.43 -10.68 -9.96
CA SER A 381 -36.02 -9.48 -10.68
C SER A 381 -37.18 -8.89 -11.49
N HIS A 382 -37.20 -7.57 -11.58
CA HIS A 382 -38.21 -6.81 -12.31
C HIS A 382 -37.52 -5.74 -13.15
N PRO A 383 -37.87 -5.58 -14.44
CA PRO A 383 -37.32 -4.50 -15.26
C PRO A 383 -37.74 -3.14 -14.67
N LEU A 384 -36.93 -2.10 -14.90
CA LEU A 384 -37.24 -0.74 -14.46
C LEU A 384 -38.41 -0.08 -15.24
N GLY A 385 -38.94 -0.77 -16.26
CA GLY A 385 -40.12 -0.40 -17.04
C GLY A 385 -39.79 0.50 -18.24
N ASP A 386 -40.79 0.67 -19.11
CA ASP A 386 -40.64 1.29 -20.45
C ASP A 386 -40.27 2.79 -20.42
N THR A 387 -40.29 3.43 -19.25
CA THR A 387 -39.80 4.80 -19.08
C THR A 387 -38.26 4.86 -19.14
N ILE A 388 -37.61 3.85 -18.57
CA ILE A 388 -36.14 3.75 -18.50
C ILE A 388 -35.61 2.82 -19.56
N ASN A 389 -36.13 1.59 -19.61
CA ASN A 389 -35.78 0.62 -20.64
C ASN A 389 -36.48 1.02 -21.95
N SER A 390 -35.75 1.07 -23.05
CA SER A 390 -36.30 1.50 -24.35
C SER A 390 -36.19 0.40 -25.41
N GLU A 391 -36.40 0.76 -26.68
CA GLU A 391 -36.14 -0.16 -27.78
C GLU A 391 -34.63 -0.43 -27.98
N LEU A 392 -33.79 0.46 -27.44
CA LEU A 392 -32.34 0.36 -27.41
C LEU A 392 -31.86 -0.47 -26.20
N GLY A 393 -30.55 -0.66 -26.05
CA GLY A 393 -29.98 -1.33 -24.88
C GLY A 393 -29.64 -0.35 -23.76
N GLU A 394 -30.02 -0.65 -22.52
CA GLU A 394 -29.64 0.11 -21.33
C GLU A 394 -28.83 -0.72 -20.33
N TYR A 395 -27.70 -0.19 -19.86
CA TYR A 395 -26.81 -0.91 -18.96
C TYR A 395 -26.01 0.01 -18.03
N ALA A 396 -25.20 -0.61 -17.15
CA ALA A 396 -24.32 0.07 -16.18
C ALA A 396 -25.07 1.11 -15.31
N PRO A 397 -26.05 0.70 -14.48
CA PRO A 397 -26.73 1.63 -13.59
C PRO A 397 -25.75 2.19 -12.54
N ALA A 398 -25.90 3.46 -12.21
CA ALA A 398 -25.28 4.12 -11.07
C ALA A 398 -26.33 4.96 -10.36
N ILE A 399 -26.57 4.68 -9.08
CA ILE A 399 -27.67 5.28 -8.31
C ILE A 399 -27.08 6.15 -7.22
N SER A 400 -27.65 7.34 -7.03
CA SER A 400 -27.27 8.24 -5.96
C SER A 400 -27.53 7.63 -4.59
N ALA A 401 -26.71 7.97 -3.60
CA ALA A 401 -26.88 7.44 -2.25
C ALA A 401 -28.20 7.87 -1.59
N ASP A 402 -28.81 8.99 -2.02
CA ASP A 402 -30.15 9.42 -1.60
C ASP A 402 -31.31 8.70 -2.35
N GLY A 403 -30.98 7.85 -3.33
CA GLY A 403 -31.95 7.14 -4.17
C GLY A 403 -32.76 8.03 -5.13
N GLN A 404 -32.41 9.30 -5.30
CA GLN A 404 -33.16 10.28 -6.09
C GLN A 404 -32.73 10.39 -7.55
N ARG A 405 -31.53 9.91 -7.91
CA ARG A 405 -30.97 10.01 -9.27
C ARG A 405 -30.47 8.64 -9.73
N LEU A 406 -30.80 8.29 -10.96
CA LEU A 406 -30.28 7.12 -11.67
C LEU A 406 -29.52 7.62 -12.89
N PHE A 407 -28.25 7.23 -12.99
CA PHE A 407 -27.42 7.37 -14.16
C PHE A 407 -27.30 6.00 -14.83
N PHE A 408 -27.30 5.96 -16.15
CA PHE A 408 -27.12 4.72 -16.90
C PHE A 408 -26.56 5.00 -18.29
N CYS A 409 -26.03 3.96 -18.93
CA CYS A 409 -25.65 4.02 -20.33
C CYS A 409 -26.82 3.57 -21.21
N ARG A 410 -27.03 4.26 -22.33
CA ARG A 410 -27.89 3.82 -23.43
C ARG A 410 -27.07 3.60 -24.70
N ASN A 411 -27.17 2.40 -25.26
CA ASN A 411 -26.52 2.01 -26.49
C ASN A 411 -27.34 2.50 -27.70
N MET A 412 -26.87 3.57 -28.33
CA MET A 412 -27.49 4.20 -29.51
C MET A 412 -27.11 3.51 -30.83
N GLY A 413 -26.49 2.32 -30.76
CA GLY A 413 -26.01 1.50 -31.88
C GLY A 413 -24.67 1.95 -32.46
N HIS A 414 -24.42 3.26 -32.54
CA HIS A 414 -23.15 3.85 -33.02
C HIS A 414 -22.36 4.54 -31.90
N ASN A 415 -23.04 4.95 -30.82
CA ASN A 415 -22.47 5.51 -29.60
C ASN A 415 -23.04 4.78 -28.38
N GLU A 416 -22.33 4.88 -27.26
CA GLU A 416 -22.85 4.55 -25.94
C GLU A 416 -22.84 5.83 -25.11
N ASP A 417 -24.03 6.32 -24.76
CA ASP A 417 -24.23 7.66 -24.18
C ASP A 417 -24.73 7.56 -22.73
N ILE A 418 -24.26 8.48 -21.87
CA ILE A 418 -24.70 8.61 -20.49
C ILE A 418 -26.03 9.38 -20.42
N TYR A 419 -27.01 8.76 -19.77
CA TYR A 419 -28.32 9.31 -19.44
C TYR A 419 -28.50 9.42 -17.92
N ALA A 420 -29.37 10.33 -17.52
CA ALA A 420 -29.84 10.45 -16.15
C ALA A 420 -31.37 10.48 -16.08
N SER A 421 -31.93 10.01 -14.97
CA SER A 421 -33.35 10.12 -14.61
C SER A 421 -33.47 10.49 -13.13
N ASN A 422 -34.45 11.32 -12.82
CA ASN A 422 -34.79 11.69 -11.43
C ASN A 422 -35.94 10.83 -10.92
N ARG A 423 -35.95 10.58 -9.63
CA ARG A 423 -37.06 9.89 -8.96
C ARG A 423 -38.28 10.81 -8.90
N GLU A 424 -39.45 10.24 -9.20
CA GLU A 424 -40.77 10.87 -9.13
C GLU A 424 -41.70 10.01 -8.25
N GLU A 425 -42.90 10.53 -7.91
CA GLU A 425 -43.87 9.81 -7.07
C GLU A 425 -44.22 8.41 -7.58
N LYS A 426 -44.26 8.22 -8.90
CA LYS A 426 -44.67 6.96 -9.55
C LYS A 426 -43.51 6.05 -9.98
N GLY A 427 -42.26 6.43 -9.71
CA GLY A 427 -41.09 5.67 -10.15
C GLY A 427 -39.98 6.58 -10.69
N TRP A 428 -39.27 6.13 -11.71
CA TRP A 428 -38.28 6.97 -12.39
C TRP A 428 -38.95 7.84 -13.44
N GLY A 429 -38.54 9.12 -13.51
CA GLY A 429 -39.01 10.07 -14.51
C GLY A 429 -38.39 9.84 -15.89
N ALA A 430 -38.79 10.68 -16.85
CA ALA A 430 -38.26 10.60 -18.21
C ALA A 430 -36.73 10.84 -18.22
N PRO A 431 -35.95 9.95 -18.85
CA PRO A 431 -34.51 10.09 -18.89
C PRO A 431 -34.07 11.20 -19.86
N TYR A 432 -32.95 11.85 -19.55
CA TYR A 432 -32.32 12.88 -20.38
C TYR A 432 -30.82 12.61 -20.57
N PRO A 433 -30.25 12.89 -21.75
CA PRO A 433 -28.81 12.71 -21.99
C PRO A 433 -28.00 13.76 -21.23
N ILE A 434 -26.81 13.38 -20.75
CA ILE A 434 -25.85 14.33 -20.20
C ILE A 434 -24.90 14.76 -21.32
N GLU A 435 -25.37 15.67 -22.16
CA GLU A 435 -24.69 16.11 -23.39
C GLU A 435 -23.21 16.47 -23.19
N ALA A 436 -22.87 17.10 -22.06
CA ALA A 436 -21.49 17.50 -21.76
C ALA A 436 -20.51 16.32 -21.56
N LEU A 437 -21.03 15.10 -21.37
CA LEU A 437 -20.25 13.88 -21.12
C LEU A 437 -20.29 12.90 -22.30
N ASN A 438 -21.09 13.17 -23.34
CA ASN A 438 -21.29 12.26 -24.46
C ASN A 438 -20.52 12.77 -25.69
N THR A 439 -19.59 11.96 -26.20
CA THR A 439 -18.80 12.33 -27.37
C THR A 439 -19.26 11.55 -28.61
N PRO A 440 -19.49 12.21 -29.76
CA PRO A 440 -19.84 11.50 -30.99
C PRO A 440 -18.78 10.45 -31.39
N GLY A 441 -19.23 9.22 -31.69
CA GLY A 441 -18.40 8.10 -32.12
C GLY A 441 -17.63 7.41 -30.99
N LYS A 442 -17.97 7.71 -29.72
CA LYS A 442 -17.34 7.12 -28.54
C LYS A 442 -18.30 6.28 -27.73
N HIS A 443 -17.72 5.66 -26.70
CA HIS A 443 -18.37 4.75 -25.78
C HIS A 443 -18.16 5.21 -24.35
N GLU A 444 -19.20 5.84 -23.79
CA GLU A 444 -19.22 6.40 -22.45
C GLU A 444 -20.28 5.72 -21.58
N ALA A 445 -19.92 5.39 -20.34
CA ALA A 445 -20.85 4.78 -19.40
C ALA A 445 -20.60 5.30 -17.97
N PRO A 446 -21.65 5.50 -17.15
CA PRO A 446 -21.45 5.83 -15.75
C PRO A 446 -20.99 4.58 -14.99
N LEU A 447 -20.11 4.78 -14.00
CA LEU A 447 -19.58 3.70 -13.17
C LEU A 447 -20.07 3.80 -11.72
N ALA A 448 -20.01 5.00 -11.15
CA ALA A 448 -20.48 5.32 -9.82
C ALA A 448 -20.68 6.84 -9.68
N ILE A 449 -21.62 7.23 -8.82
CA ILE A 449 -21.77 8.60 -8.34
C ILE A 449 -21.34 8.63 -6.87
N SER A 450 -20.64 9.68 -6.48
CA SER A 450 -20.30 9.94 -5.07
C SER A 450 -21.54 10.15 -4.21
N ALA A 451 -21.42 9.88 -2.91
CA ALA A 451 -22.56 9.91 -1.98
C ALA A 451 -23.28 11.27 -1.91
N ASP A 452 -22.55 12.37 -2.10
CA ASP A 452 -23.05 13.74 -2.13
C ASP A 452 -23.57 14.19 -3.51
N ASN A 453 -23.57 13.31 -4.52
CA ASN A 453 -24.02 13.58 -5.88
C ASN A 453 -23.22 14.62 -6.68
N THR A 454 -22.00 14.96 -6.25
CA THR A 454 -21.22 16.02 -6.92
C THR A 454 -20.10 15.52 -7.83
N THR A 455 -19.69 14.26 -7.71
CA THR A 455 -18.63 13.67 -8.56
C THR A 455 -19.13 12.36 -9.18
N LEU A 456 -19.07 12.27 -10.51
CA LEU A 456 -19.43 11.09 -11.30
C LEU A 456 -18.16 10.42 -11.84
N LEU A 457 -18.01 9.12 -11.59
CA LEU A 457 -17.05 8.26 -12.29
C LEU A 457 -17.68 7.75 -13.57
N MET A 458 -16.91 7.80 -14.64
CA MET A 458 -17.32 7.35 -15.95
C MET A 458 -16.21 6.55 -16.62
N TYR A 459 -16.62 5.66 -17.50
CA TYR A 459 -15.76 5.02 -18.48
C TYR A 459 -15.79 5.84 -19.76
N ASP A 460 -14.63 6.08 -20.38
CA ASP A 460 -14.49 6.70 -21.71
C ASP A 460 -13.41 5.94 -22.47
N GLY A 461 -13.84 5.11 -23.44
CA GLY A 461 -12.93 4.52 -24.43
C GLY A 461 -11.78 3.67 -23.88
N GLY A 462 -11.99 2.95 -22.76
CA GLY A 462 -10.97 2.08 -22.15
C GLY A 462 -10.36 2.58 -20.85
N ILE A 463 -10.68 3.81 -20.45
CA ILE A 463 -10.07 4.49 -19.31
C ILE A 463 -11.16 4.99 -18.36
N VAL A 464 -10.89 4.90 -17.05
CA VAL A 464 -11.76 5.50 -16.04
C VAL A 464 -11.42 6.98 -15.89
N LYS A 465 -12.47 7.80 -15.91
CA LYS A 465 -12.42 9.25 -15.70
C LYS A 465 -13.38 9.67 -14.59
N TYR A 466 -13.19 10.88 -14.09
CA TYR A 466 -14.13 11.52 -13.18
C TYR A 466 -14.44 12.94 -13.62
N THR A 467 -15.66 13.38 -13.31
CA THR A 467 -16.16 14.72 -13.56
C THR A 467 -16.89 15.23 -12.34
N ASP A 468 -16.81 16.53 -12.09
CA ASP A 468 -17.45 17.20 -10.96
C ASP A 468 -18.59 18.08 -11.45
N LYS A 469 -19.64 18.16 -10.65
CA LYS A 469 -20.80 18.99 -10.93
C LYS A 469 -20.40 20.47 -10.88
N GLN A 470 -20.80 21.22 -11.90
CA GLN A 470 -20.53 22.67 -12.02
C GLN A 470 -21.79 23.38 -12.49
N GLY A 471 -22.38 24.19 -11.60
CA GLY A 471 -23.69 24.79 -11.81
C GLY A 471 -24.72 23.72 -12.22
N LYS A 472 -25.40 23.92 -13.35
CA LYS A 472 -26.37 22.97 -13.92
C LYS A 472 -25.74 21.81 -14.70
N GLY A 473 -24.43 21.83 -14.93
CA GLY A 473 -23.72 20.87 -15.77
C GLY A 473 -22.62 20.11 -15.03
N TRP A 474 -21.68 19.60 -15.82
CA TRP A 474 -20.53 18.82 -15.36
C TRP A 474 -19.25 19.40 -15.94
N SER A 475 -18.16 19.31 -15.19
CA SER A 475 -16.83 19.70 -15.66
C SER A 475 -16.35 18.78 -16.78
N PRO A 476 -15.38 19.19 -17.60
CA PRO A 476 -14.70 18.27 -18.50
C PRO A 476 -14.16 17.04 -17.75
N PRO A 477 -14.35 15.80 -18.25
CA PRO A 477 -13.84 14.60 -17.61
C PRO A 477 -12.32 14.57 -17.51
N ARG A 478 -11.80 14.17 -16.34
CA ARG A 478 -10.37 14.06 -16.05
C ARG A 478 -9.98 12.61 -15.84
N ASN A 479 -8.78 12.23 -16.30
CA ASN A 479 -8.26 10.87 -16.09
C ASN A 479 -8.16 10.58 -14.60
N PHE A 480 -8.62 9.39 -14.21
CA PHE A 480 -8.58 8.96 -12.83
C PHE A 480 -7.15 8.59 -12.39
N PHE A 481 -6.43 7.84 -13.24
CA PHE A 481 -5.03 7.48 -13.04
C PHE A 481 -4.13 8.22 -14.04
N SER A 482 -2.96 8.65 -13.59
CA SER A 482 -1.91 9.22 -14.43
C SER A 482 -0.53 8.69 -14.00
N GLY A 483 0.40 8.58 -14.95
CA GLY A 483 1.78 8.17 -14.69
C GLY A 483 2.09 6.67 -14.91
N GLU A 484 3.29 6.25 -14.47
CA GLU A 484 3.91 4.95 -14.77
C GLU A 484 3.17 3.73 -14.18
N HIS A 485 2.25 3.94 -13.24
CA HIS A 485 1.48 2.88 -12.58
C HIS A 485 0.03 2.79 -13.06
N THR A 486 -0.29 3.41 -14.19
CA THR A 486 -1.61 3.31 -14.81
C THR A 486 -1.85 1.87 -15.29
N PRO A 487 -2.95 1.20 -14.88
CA PRO A 487 -3.27 -0.14 -15.39
C PRO A 487 -3.46 -0.16 -16.92
N GLU A 488 -3.40 -1.33 -17.54
CA GLU A 488 -3.60 -1.47 -18.99
C GLU A 488 -5.08 -1.28 -19.38
N TRP A 489 -5.97 -1.70 -18.49
CA TRP A 489 -7.41 -1.48 -18.60
C TRP A 489 -7.96 -1.23 -17.20
N GLN A 490 -8.94 -0.33 -17.07
CA GLN A 490 -9.69 -0.12 -15.85
C GLN A 490 -11.19 -0.07 -16.16
N GLY A 491 -11.99 -0.52 -15.21
CA GLY A 491 -13.43 -0.37 -15.28
C GLY A 491 -14.09 -0.77 -13.98
N SER A 492 -15.42 -0.68 -13.94
CA SER A 492 -16.19 -1.06 -12.76
C SER A 492 -15.65 -0.43 -11.46
N THR A 493 -15.52 0.89 -11.42
CA THR A 493 -14.98 1.61 -10.26
C THR A 493 -16.09 2.03 -9.31
N THR A 494 -15.82 1.97 -8.00
CA THR A 494 -16.70 2.44 -6.94
C THR A 494 -15.93 3.30 -5.93
N PHE A 495 -16.61 4.30 -5.37
CA PHE A 495 -16.08 5.13 -4.30
C PHE A 495 -16.36 4.52 -2.93
N ALA A 496 -15.45 4.72 -2.00
CA ALA A 496 -15.80 4.80 -0.61
C ALA A 496 -16.65 6.07 -0.36
N SER A 497 -17.69 6.00 0.47
CA SER A 497 -18.56 7.15 0.75
C SER A 497 -17.81 8.37 1.29
N ASN A 498 -16.71 8.17 2.00
CA ASN A 498 -15.85 9.23 2.50
C ASN A 498 -14.87 9.81 1.46
N ARG A 499 -14.84 9.24 0.24
CA ARG A 499 -13.97 9.62 -0.89
C ARG A 499 -12.46 9.42 -0.66
N GLU A 500 -12.05 8.68 0.35
CA GLU A 500 -10.63 8.43 0.63
C GLU A 500 -10.06 7.21 -0.08
N ALA A 501 -10.93 6.32 -0.55
CA ALA A 501 -10.56 5.11 -1.27
C ALA A 501 -11.44 4.90 -2.48
N VAL A 502 -10.87 4.27 -3.51
CA VAL A 502 -11.63 3.65 -4.59
C VAL A 502 -11.29 2.18 -4.71
N ILE A 503 -12.31 1.38 -5.00
CA ILE A 503 -12.15 -0.02 -5.40
C ILE A 503 -12.54 -0.13 -6.86
N PHE A 504 -11.75 -0.82 -7.66
CA PHE A 504 -11.96 -0.91 -9.10
C PHE A 504 -11.45 -2.22 -9.65
N ALA A 505 -11.97 -2.60 -10.82
CA ALA A 505 -11.48 -3.74 -11.57
C ALA A 505 -10.40 -3.27 -12.56
N ALA A 506 -9.29 -3.98 -12.68
CA ALA A 506 -8.22 -3.61 -13.59
C ALA A 506 -7.43 -4.80 -14.12
N ARG A 507 -6.76 -4.57 -15.25
CA ARG A 507 -5.71 -5.45 -15.80
C ARG A 507 -4.35 -4.82 -15.56
N THR A 508 -3.52 -5.50 -14.79
CA THR A 508 -2.13 -5.07 -14.48
C THR A 508 -1.17 -6.25 -14.56
N MET A 509 0.12 -6.01 -14.34
CA MET A 509 1.10 -7.09 -14.14
C MET A 509 0.94 -7.78 -12.76
N ASP A 510 0.34 -7.10 -11.80
CA ASP A 510 0.14 -7.56 -10.42
C ASP A 510 -1.23 -8.24 -10.26
N ILE A 511 -1.58 -9.16 -11.17
CA ILE A 511 -2.83 -9.94 -11.13
C ILE A 511 -2.61 -11.38 -10.66
N ILE A 512 -3.65 -11.98 -10.10
CA ILE A 512 -3.73 -13.39 -9.77
C ILE A 512 -4.04 -14.18 -11.04
N GLY A 513 -3.35 -15.29 -11.27
CA GLY A 513 -3.55 -16.12 -12.46
C GLY A 513 -2.75 -15.68 -13.69
N ALA A 514 -3.20 -16.16 -14.85
CA ALA A 514 -2.52 -15.92 -16.13
C ALA A 514 -2.96 -14.58 -16.72
N ARG A 515 -2.01 -13.83 -17.31
CA ARG A 515 -2.32 -12.57 -17.98
C ARG A 515 -2.96 -12.84 -19.34
N ASN A 516 -4.26 -12.57 -19.43
CA ASN A 516 -5.06 -12.59 -20.66
C ASN A 516 -6.16 -11.52 -20.58
N ASP A 517 -6.94 -11.37 -21.65
CA ASP A 517 -7.96 -10.32 -21.74
C ASP A 517 -9.16 -10.53 -20.82
N ASP A 518 -9.39 -11.76 -20.36
CA ASP A 518 -10.51 -12.15 -19.52
C ASP A 518 -10.18 -12.12 -18.01
N ASN A 519 -8.90 -12.02 -17.65
CA ASN A 519 -8.45 -11.98 -16.27
C ASN A 519 -8.37 -10.54 -15.78
N ILE A 520 -9.25 -10.21 -14.84
CA ILE A 520 -9.42 -8.88 -14.26
C ILE A 520 -9.45 -9.09 -12.76
N ASP A 521 -8.70 -8.28 -12.03
CA ASP A 521 -8.66 -8.32 -10.57
C ASP A 521 -9.24 -7.03 -9.98
N LEU A 522 -9.67 -7.13 -8.73
CA LEU A 522 -10.03 -5.98 -7.90
C LEU A 522 -8.79 -5.35 -7.26
N PHE A 523 -8.69 -4.04 -7.39
CA PHE A 523 -7.65 -3.21 -6.81
C PHE A 523 -8.27 -2.13 -5.95
N ILE A 524 -7.46 -1.62 -5.02
CA ILE A 524 -7.76 -0.41 -4.25
C ILE A 524 -6.71 0.66 -4.52
N SER A 525 -7.14 1.93 -4.51
CA SER A 525 -6.24 3.07 -4.47
C SER A 525 -6.72 4.07 -3.42
N MET A 526 -5.77 4.66 -2.69
CA MET A 526 -6.01 5.64 -1.64
C MET A 526 -5.80 7.06 -2.18
N ARG A 527 -6.68 7.97 -1.78
CA ARG A 527 -6.56 9.38 -2.10
C ARG A 527 -5.32 9.97 -1.45
N GLN A 528 -4.59 10.80 -2.19
CA GLN A 528 -3.36 11.46 -1.75
C GLN A 528 -3.65 12.91 -1.31
N PRO A 529 -2.76 13.56 -0.53
CA PRO A 529 -2.93 14.94 -0.08
C PRO A 529 -3.05 15.97 -1.20
N ASP A 530 -2.50 15.70 -2.38
CA ASP A 530 -2.63 16.53 -3.58
C ASP A 530 -3.99 16.38 -4.29
N GLY A 531 -4.88 15.53 -3.76
CA GLY A 531 -6.19 15.21 -4.31
C GLY A 531 -6.17 14.12 -5.38
N GLY A 532 -5.00 13.63 -5.79
CA GLY A 532 -4.82 12.52 -6.72
C GLY A 532 -5.02 11.14 -6.06
N TRP A 533 -4.78 10.08 -6.83
CA TRP A 533 -4.93 8.70 -6.39
C TRP A 533 -3.58 7.99 -6.39
N GLY A 534 -3.30 7.25 -5.31
CA GLY A 534 -2.05 6.51 -5.13
C GLY A 534 -1.93 5.30 -6.08
N ARG A 535 -0.79 4.60 -5.99
CA ARG A 535 -0.56 3.36 -6.76
C ARG A 535 -1.65 2.32 -6.47
N PRO A 536 -2.23 1.68 -7.50
CA PRO A 536 -3.11 0.52 -7.35
C PRO A 536 -2.50 -0.60 -6.50
N VAL A 537 -3.25 -1.11 -5.53
CA VAL A 537 -2.89 -2.27 -4.69
C VAL A 537 -3.89 -3.39 -4.94
N ASN A 538 -3.42 -4.58 -5.33
CA ASN A 538 -4.27 -5.75 -5.55
C ASN A 538 -4.91 -6.18 -4.23
N LEU A 539 -6.23 -6.41 -4.20
CA LEU A 539 -6.98 -6.76 -2.98
C LEU A 539 -6.74 -8.20 -2.46
N GLY A 540 -5.84 -8.95 -3.10
CA GLY A 540 -5.32 -10.21 -2.61
C GLY A 540 -6.21 -11.42 -2.90
N THR A 541 -5.68 -12.60 -2.59
CA THR A 541 -6.23 -13.92 -2.98
C THR A 541 -7.53 -14.29 -2.28
N THR A 542 -7.96 -13.50 -1.30
CA THR A 542 -9.26 -13.68 -0.64
C THR A 542 -10.40 -13.20 -1.54
N LEU A 543 -10.20 -12.07 -2.23
CA LEU A 543 -11.21 -11.46 -3.11
C LEU A 543 -10.96 -11.86 -4.56
N ASN A 544 -9.71 -11.78 -4.99
CA ASN A 544 -9.32 -12.06 -6.35
C ASN A 544 -8.98 -13.54 -6.53
N THR A 545 -9.27 -14.02 -7.73
CA THR A 545 -9.08 -15.38 -8.19
C THR A 545 -8.21 -15.36 -9.45
N PRO A 546 -7.74 -16.52 -9.93
CA PRO A 546 -7.00 -16.57 -11.19
C PRO A 546 -7.81 -16.24 -12.47
N PHE A 547 -9.02 -15.68 -12.33
CA PHE A 547 -10.04 -15.51 -13.37
C PHE A 547 -10.66 -14.10 -13.28
N GLU A 548 -11.79 -13.89 -13.95
CA GLU A 548 -12.49 -12.60 -13.92
C GLU A 548 -13.10 -12.32 -12.54
N ASP A 549 -12.59 -11.28 -11.86
CA ASP A 549 -13.13 -10.66 -10.65
C ASP A 549 -13.35 -9.16 -10.90
N ARG A 550 -14.61 -8.73 -10.86
CA ARG A 550 -14.99 -7.40 -11.36
C ARG A 550 -16.23 -6.85 -10.68
N SER A 551 -16.67 -5.68 -11.16
CA SER A 551 -17.91 -5.05 -10.72
C SER A 551 -18.00 -4.80 -9.21
N PRO A 552 -16.93 -4.30 -8.55
CA PRO A 552 -17.01 -3.95 -7.14
C PRO A 552 -18.05 -2.86 -6.92
N PHE A 553 -18.84 -3.04 -5.87
CA PHE A 553 -19.74 -2.05 -5.31
C PHE A 553 -19.57 -2.07 -3.79
N LEU A 554 -18.95 -1.02 -3.26
CA LEU A 554 -18.80 -0.83 -1.83
C LEU A 554 -20.04 -0.13 -1.32
N HIS A 555 -20.77 -0.77 -0.42
CA HIS A 555 -21.96 -0.17 0.19
C HIS A 555 -21.55 1.04 1.08
N PRO A 556 -22.42 2.06 1.22
CA PRO A 556 -22.16 3.20 2.10
C PRO A 556 -21.90 2.90 3.58
N ASP A 557 -22.03 1.64 4.00
CA ASP A 557 -21.63 1.19 5.34
C ASP A 557 -20.11 1.09 5.49
N MET A 558 -19.36 1.29 4.41
CA MET A 558 -17.90 1.25 4.34
C MET A 558 -17.31 -0.13 4.69
N ARG A 559 -18.14 -1.18 4.65
CA ARG A 559 -17.79 -2.53 5.10
C ARG A 559 -18.17 -3.61 4.10
N THR A 560 -19.36 -3.51 3.53
CA THR A 560 -19.92 -4.57 2.70
C THR A 560 -19.57 -4.32 1.24
N LEU A 561 -18.79 -5.22 0.65
CA LEU A 561 -18.42 -5.18 -0.76
C LEU A 561 -19.17 -6.27 -1.51
N TYR A 562 -19.88 -5.87 -2.56
CA TYR A 562 -20.47 -6.76 -3.54
C TYR A 562 -19.59 -6.76 -4.78
N PHE A 563 -19.33 -7.91 -5.36
CA PHE A 563 -18.53 -8.02 -6.58
C PHE A 563 -18.89 -9.29 -7.32
N SER A 564 -18.45 -9.40 -8.57
CA SER A 564 -18.70 -10.58 -9.40
C SER A 564 -17.43 -11.36 -9.63
N SER A 565 -17.51 -12.68 -9.55
CA SER A 565 -16.37 -13.58 -9.69
C SER A 565 -16.70 -14.79 -10.54
N ARG A 566 -15.74 -15.20 -11.37
CA ARG A 566 -15.75 -16.48 -12.08
C ARG A 566 -15.04 -17.58 -11.28
N GLY A 567 -14.16 -17.23 -10.33
CA GLY A 567 -13.26 -18.17 -9.68
C GLY A 567 -13.71 -18.74 -8.33
N HIS A 568 -14.57 -18.04 -7.58
CA HIS A 568 -15.01 -18.48 -6.23
C HIS A 568 -15.95 -19.70 -6.25
N GLY A 569 -16.39 -20.16 -7.43
CA GLY A 569 -17.33 -21.27 -7.58
C GLY A 569 -18.79 -20.82 -7.41
N GLY A 570 -19.70 -21.37 -8.21
CA GLY A 570 -21.07 -20.86 -8.27
C GLY A 570 -21.92 -21.55 -9.31
N LEU A 571 -22.99 -20.90 -9.74
CA LEU A 571 -24.02 -21.42 -10.64
C LEU A 571 -23.69 -21.17 -12.12
N GLY A 572 -23.13 -19.99 -12.42
CA GLY A 572 -22.90 -19.52 -13.78
C GLY A 572 -21.43 -19.21 -14.09
N ASN A 573 -21.24 -18.57 -15.24
CA ASN A 573 -19.91 -18.18 -15.73
C ASN A 573 -19.33 -17.00 -14.93
N LEU A 574 -20.19 -16.15 -14.38
CA LEU A 574 -19.83 -15.03 -13.53
C LEU A 574 -20.97 -14.83 -12.53
N ASP A 575 -20.69 -14.97 -11.24
CA ASP A 575 -21.69 -14.90 -10.17
C ASP A 575 -21.38 -13.71 -9.25
N VAL A 576 -22.39 -13.15 -8.61
CA VAL A 576 -22.27 -12.08 -7.62
C VAL A 576 -22.06 -12.66 -6.22
N PHE A 577 -21.08 -12.10 -5.52
CA PHE A 577 -20.66 -12.44 -4.17
C PHE A 577 -20.71 -11.21 -3.27
N VAL A 578 -20.78 -11.47 -1.96
CA VAL A 578 -20.65 -10.45 -0.91
C VAL A 578 -19.51 -10.82 0.03
N THR A 579 -18.75 -9.81 0.47
CA THR A 579 -17.73 -9.94 1.51
C THR A 579 -17.76 -8.72 2.43
N THR A 580 -17.24 -8.86 3.65
CA THR A 580 -17.20 -7.80 4.66
C THR A 580 -15.76 -7.47 5.05
N ARG A 581 -15.42 -6.18 5.06
CA ARG A 581 -14.12 -5.66 5.51
C ARG A 581 -13.92 -5.89 7.01
N ILE A 582 -12.79 -6.50 7.37
CA ILE A 582 -12.40 -6.80 8.75
C ILE A 582 -11.50 -5.66 9.27
N GLY A 583 -11.85 -5.08 10.42
CA GLY A 583 -11.07 -3.98 11.01
C GLY A 583 -11.02 -2.73 10.13
N ASP A 584 -10.21 -1.74 10.49
CA ASP A 584 -10.19 -0.46 9.78
C ASP A 584 -9.29 -0.45 8.53
N GLY A 585 -8.46 -1.49 8.36
CA GLY A 585 -7.65 -1.69 7.16
C GLY A 585 -8.47 -2.13 5.93
N TRP A 586 -7.88 -1.96 4.75
CA TRP A 586 -8.50 -2.28 3.46
C TRP A 586 -8.09 -3.62 2.85
N MET A 587 -7.17 -4.34 3.50
CA MET A 587 -6.58 -5.57 2.96
C MET A 587 -7.16 -6.84 3.56
N GLU A 588 -7.96 -6.72 4.62
CA GLU A 588 -8.55 -7.86 5.33
C GLU A 588 -10.06 -7.90 5.10
N TRP A 589 -10.52 -9.04 4.59
CA TRP A 589 -11.91 -9.25 4.20
C TRP A 589 -12.32 -10.67 4.59
N THR A 590 -13.60 -10.88 4.86
CA THR A 590 -14.14 -12.23 5.05
C THR A 590 -14.09 -13.02 3.75
N THR A 591 -14.14 -14.35 3.82
CA THR A 591 -14.32 -15.18 2.62
C THR A 591 -15.58 -14.75 1.87
N PRO A 592 -15.52 -14.50 0.56
CA PRO A 592 -16.68 -14.15 -0.24
C PRO A 592 -17.77 -15.22 -0.20
N VAL A 593 -19.02 -14.79 -0.08
CA VAL A 593 -20.20 -15.67 -0.07
C VAL A 593 -21.07 -15.36 -1.28
N ASN A 594 -21.42 -16.40 -2.04
CA ASN A 594 -22.29 -16.27 -3.21
C ASN A 594 -23.70 -15.84 -2.77
N LEU A 595 -24.30 -14.87 -3.47
CA LEU A 595 -25.60 -14.28 -3.11
C LEU A 595 -26.81 -15.23 -3.24
N GLY A 596 -26.61 -16.42 -3.79
CA GLY A 596 -27.62 -17.49 -3.80
C GLY A 596 -28.31 -17.67 -5.14
N LYS A 597 -29.04 -18.80 -5.24
CA LYS A 597 -29.64 -19.32 -6.47
C LYS A 597 -30.85 -18.58 -7.03
N GLU A 598 -31.35 -17.58 -6.30
CA GLU A 598 -32.39 -16.67 -6.79
C GLU A 598 -31.84 -15.33 -7.29
N VAL A 599 -30.55 -15.07 -7.04
CA VAL A 599 -29.83 -13.87 -7.52
C VAL A 599 -28.95 -14.25 -8.72
N ASN A 600 -28.13 -15.29 -8.59
CA ASN A 600 -27.22 -15.72 -9.63
C ASN A 600 -27.89 -16.68 -10.62
N THR A 601 -27.60 -16.49 -11.90
CA THR A 601 -28.12 -17.25 -13.03
C THR A 601 -27.09 -18.25 -13.57
N THR A 602 -27.41 -18.96 -14.65
CA THR A 602 -26.43 -19.79 -15.37
C THR A 602 -25.50 -18.97 -16.27
N GLY A 603 -25.72 -17.67 -16.36
CA GLY A 603 -25.10 -16.75 -17.30
C GLY A 603 -23.98 -15.94 -16.68
N ARG A 604 -24.00 -14.62 -16.92
CA ARG A 604 -23.08 -13.65 -16.33
C ARG A 604 -23.88 -12.64 -15.52
N ASP A 605 -23.69 -12.67 -14.20
CA ASP A 605 -24.34 -11.77 -13.25
C ASP A 605 -23.32 -10.77 -12.72
N TRP A 606 -23.49 -9.50 -13.11
CA TRP A 606 -22.52 -8.45 -12.83
C TRP A 606 -23.14 -7.06 -12.74
N GLY A 607 -22.35 -6.10 -12.25
CA GLY A 607 -22.75 -4.70 -12.19
C GLY A 607 -23.81 -4.36 -11.13
N TYR A 608 -24.01 -5.19 -10.11
CA TYR A 608 -25.02 -4.98 -9.08
C TYR A 608 -24.69 -3.75 -8.21
N LYS A 609 -25.62 -2.80 -8.14
CA LYS A 609 -25.57 -1.62 -7.27
C LYS A 609 -26.65 -1.73 -6.21
N ILE A 610 -26.29 -1.60 -4.94
CA ILE A 610 -27.22 -1.76 -3.83
C ILE A 610 -27.66 -0.38 -3.33
N SER A 611 -28.96 -0.21 -3.08
CA SER A 611 -29.50 1.00 -2.44
C SER A 611 -28.92 1.20 -1.04
N THR A 612 -28.84 2.44 -0.57
CA THR A 612 -28.28 2.81 0.75
C THR A 612 -29.00 2.15 1.93
N ASP A 613 -30.28 1.82 1.79
CA ASP A 613 -31.03 1.05 2.80
C ASP A 613 -30.70 -0.46 2.79
N GLY A 614 -29.87 -0.90 1.85
CA GLY A 614 -29.42 -2.27 1.68
C GLY A 614 -30.45 -3.22 1.06
N LYS A 615 -31.63 -2.75 0.67
CA LYS A 615 -32.77 -3.63 0.36
C LYS A 615 -32.95 -3.93 -1.12
N THR A 616 -32.48 -3.07 -2.02
CA THR A 616 -32.72 -3.19 -3.46
C THR A 616 -31.40 -3.21 -4.23
N ALA A 617 -31.20 -4.24 -5.06
CA ALA A 617 -30.14 -4.28 -6.04
C ALA A 617 -30.66 -3.77 -7.39
N TYR A 618 -29.81 -3.05 -8.13
CA TYR A 618 -30.04 -2.60 -9.49
C TYR A 618 -28.88 -3.06 -10.37
N PHE A 619 -29.17 -3.58 -11.56
CA PHE A 619 -28.18 -4.21 -12.43
C PHE A 619 -28.68 -4.21 -13.88
N SER A 620 -27.80 -4.52 -14.83
CA SER A 620 -28.21 -4.79 -16.22
C SER A 620 -28.20 -6.29 -16.48
N ALA A 621 -29.12 -6.75 -17.34
CA ALA A 621 -29.19 -8.14 -17.76
C ALA A 621 -29.76 -8.24 -19.19
N ASP A 622 -29.43 -9.35 -19.86
CA ASP A 622 -29.97 -9.66 -21.19
C ASP A 622 -31.50 -9.86 -21.15
N ALA A 623 -32.21 -9.15 -22.03
CA ALA A 623 -33.65 -9.25 -22.21
C ALA A 623 -34.02 -9.99 -23.53
N PRO A 624 -35.26 -10.50 -23.68
CA PRO A 624 -35.74 -11.09 -24.92
C PRO A 624 -35.52 -10.15 -26.12
N GLY A 625 -34.88 -10.65 -27.18
CA GLY A 625 -34.48 -9.83 -28.33
C GLY A 625 -32.99 -9.48 -28.38
N LYS A 626 -32.20 -9.90 -27.38
CA LYS A 626 -30.73 -9.70 -27.28
C LYS A 626 -30.29 -8.25 -27.06
N ARG A 627 -31.08 -7.47 -26.33
CA ARG A 627 -30.67 -6.16 -25.79
C ARG A 627 -30.47 -6.27 -24.29
N GLU A 628 -29.61 -5.44 -23.71
CA GLU A 628 -29.54 -5.30 -22.25
C GLU A 628 -30.65 -4.36 -21.77
N GLU A 629 -31.23 -4.69 -20.62
CA GLU A 629 -32.20 -3.85 -19.91
C GLU A 629 -31.76 -3.67 -18.45
N LEU A 630 -32.21 -2.59 -17.81
CA LEU A 630 -32.01 -2.38 -16.39
C LEU A 630 -33.10 -3.08 -15.56
N PHE A 631 -32.65 -3.81 -14.54
CA PHE A 631 -33.48 -4.54 -13.60
C PHE A 631 -33.26 -4.05 -12.17
N ARG A 632 -34.24 -4.37 -11.32
CA ARG A 632 -34.11 -4.31 -9.87
C ARG A 632 -34.59 -5.60 -9.22
N MET A 633 -34.06 -5.91 -8.05
CA MET A 633 -34.54 -7.02 -7.22
C MET A 633 -34.29 -6.76 -5.72
N PRO A 634 -35.04 -7.40 -4.83
CA PRO A 634 -34.71 -7.40 -3.41
C PRO A 634 -33.36 -8.10 -3.15
N VAL A 635 -32.55 -7.52 -2.25
CA VAL A 635 -31.35 -8.17 -1.73
C VAL A 635 -31.77 -9.22 -0.69
N PRO A 636 -31.26 -10.48 -0.78
CA PRO A 636 -31.54 -11.52 0.20
C PRO A 636 -31.24 -11.03 1.62
N GLU A 637 -32.12 -11.32 2.58
CA GLU A 637 -32.05 -10.70 3.91
C GLU A 637 -30.73 -10.98 4.62
N ARG A 638 -30.22 -12.20 4.49
CA ARG A 638 -28.96 -12.67 5.09
C ARG A 638 -27.70 -11.99 4.54
N PHE A 639 -27.80 -11.35 3.37
CA PHE A 639 -26.68 -10.74 2.67
C PHE A 639 -26.79 -9.21 2.61
N ARG A 640 -27.77 -8.62 3.32
CA ARG A 640 -27.91 -7.17 3.41
C ARG A 640 -26.73 -6.55 4.15
N PRO A 641 -26.31 -5.34 3.76
CA PRO A 641 -25.23 -4.63 4.41
C PRO A 641 -25.66 -4.12 5.79
N ARG A 642 -24.72 -3.54 6.54
CA ARG A 642 -25.06 -2.91 7.81
C ARG A 642 -25.92 -1.67 7.56
N PRO A 643 -26.89 -1.38 8.44
CA PRO A 643 -27.65 -0.14 8.36
C PRO A 643 -26.75 1.09 8.44
N VAL A 644 -27.09 2.13 7.67
CA VAL A 644 -26.34 3.38 7.60
C VAL A 644 -27.31 4.52 7.89
N SER A 645 -26.93 5.43 8.79
CA SER A 645 -27.71 6.64 9.06
C SER A 645 -27.40 7.68 7.98
N THR A 646 -28.36 8.56 7.69
CA THR A 646 -28.22 9.54 6.62
C THR A 646 -28.54 10.93 7.12
N ILE A 647 -27.78 11.92 6.66
CA ILE A 647 -28.05 13.33 6.88
C ILE A 647 -28.21 14.00 5.54
N ARG A 648 -29.27 14.78 5.40
CA ARG A 648 -29.55 15.57 4.20
C ARG A 648 -30.00 16.97 4.57
N GLY A 649 -29.90 17.91 3.64
CA GLY A 649 -30.43 19.25 3.81
C GLY A 649 -29.79 20.23 2.85
N ARG A 650 -29.86 21.51 3.15
CA ARG A 650 -29.24 22.58 2.36
C ARG A 650 -28.25 23.40 3.16
N ILE A 651 -27.14 23.80 2.55
CA ILE A 651 -26.20 24.78 3.10
C ILE A 651 -26.50 26.13 2.44
N LEU A 652 -26.96 27.09 3.23
CA LEU A 652 -27.44 28.39 2.78
C LEU A 652 -26.76 29.53 3.56
N GLY A 653 -26.63 30.69 2.93
CA GLY A 653 -26.34 31.94 3.62
C GLY A 653 -27.56 32.45 4.39
N LEU A 654 -27.37 33.50 5.20
CA LEU A 654 -28.47 34.16 5.91
C LEU A 654 -29.50 34.80 4.96
N ASP A 655 -29.13 35.03 3.69
CA ASP A 655 -30.02 35.50 2.64
C ASP A 655 -30.87 34.38 2.00
N GLY A 656 -30.73 33.15 2.48
CA GLY A 656 -31.43 31.95 2.00
C GLY A 656 -30.90 31.40 0.67
N LYS A 657 -29.77 31.90 0.15
CA LYS A 657 -29.17 31.39 -1.08
C LYS A 657 -28.07 30.35 -0.79
N PRO A 658 -27.82 29.40 -1.71
CA PRO A 658 -26.68 28.50 -1.61
C PRO A 658 -25.36 29.25 -1.52
N VAL A 659 -24.45 28.74 -0.69
CA VAL A 659 -23.09 29.28 -0.52
C VAL A 659 -22.05 28.25 -0.96
N ALA A 660 -20.92 28.73 -1.48
CA ALA A 660 -19.78 27.89 -1.80
C ALA A 660 -19.10 27.43 -0.49
N ALA A 661 -19.45 26.23 -0.06
CA ALA A 661 -18.98 25.64 1.18
C ALA A 661 -18.68 24.15 1.01
N GLU A 662 -17.98 23.57 1.96
CA GLU A 662 -17.78 22.13 2.12
C GLU A 662 -18.15 21.73 3.54
N LEU A 663 -18.72 20.53 3.68
CA LEU A 663 -19.05 19.94 4.97
C LEU A 663 -18.02 18.83 5.26
N LEU A 664 -17.16 19.10 6.23
CA LEU A 664 -16.13 18.19 6.72
C LEU A 664 -16.69 17.37 7.88
N LEU A 665 -16.69 16.05 7.75
CA LEU A 665 -17.10 15.10 8.79
C LEU A 665 -15.87 14.53 9.48
N GLU A 666 -15.93 14.40 10.79
CA GLU A 666 -14.88 13.83 11.63
C GLU A 666 -15.49 12.85 12.63
N ASP A 667 -14.83 11.71 12.85
CA ASP A 667 -15.16 10.82 13.96
C ASP A 667 -14.52 11.36 15.24
N LEU A 668 -15.34 11.90 16.15
CA LEU A 668 -14.86 12.50 17.40
C LEU A 668 -14.23 11.48 18.36
N SER A 669 -14.48 10.18 18.18
CA SER A 669 -13.87 9.15 19.01
C SER A 669 -12.43 8.84 18.63
N THR A 670 -12.06 9.04 17.36
CA THR A 670 -10.70 8.77 16.83
C THR A 670 -9.95 10.01 16.38
N GLY A 671 -10.65 11.10 16.09
CA GLY A 671 -10.09 12.31 15.46
C GLY A 671 -9.79 12.15 13.96
N GLU A 672 -10.30 11.09 13.34
CA GLU A 672 -10.03 10.78 11.92
C GLU A 672 -11.11 11.39 11.02
N PRO A 673 -10.77 11.82 9.79
CA PRO A 673 -11.76 12.26 8.82
C PRO A 673 -12.79 11.15 8.51
N ALA A 674 -14.07 11.50 8.56
CA ALA A 674 -15.18 10.61 8.25
C ALA A 674 -15.81 10.90 6.88
N GLY A 675 -15.45 12.02 6.24
CA GLY A 675 -15.84 12.36 4.88
C GLY A 675 -15.78 13.84 4.59
N GLN A 676 -15.81 14.18 3.30
CA GLN A 676 -15.86 15.54 2.80
C GLN A 676 -17.00 15.63 1.78
N ILE A 677 -17.99 16.46 2.08
CA ILE A 677 -19.24 16.57 1.34
C ILE A 677 -19.31 17.94 0.69
N LYS A 678 -19.57 17.97 -0.62
CA LYS A 678 -19.82 19.20 -1.35
C LYS A 678 -21.32 19.35 -1.56
N PRO A 679 -21.94 20.47 -1.17
CA PRO A 679 -23.32 20.74 -1.52
C PRO A 679 -23.44 20.99 -3.03
N ASP A 680 -24.63 20.75 -3.56
CA ASP A 680 -25.00 21.13 -4.91
C ASP A 680 -24.85 22.65 -5.08
N PRO A 681 -24.08 23.13 -6.08
CA PRO A 681 -23.79 24.56 -6.21
C PRO A 681 -25.02 25.42 -6.53
N GLU A 682 -26.10 24.83 -7.07
CA GLU A 682 -27.31 25.55 -7.47
C GLU A 682 -28.40 25.53 -6.39
N THR A 683 -28.49 24.45 -5.61
CA THR A 683 -29.56 24.26 -4.62
C THR A 683 -29.07 24.28 -3.18
N GLY A 684 -27.76 24.18 -2.95
CA GLY A 684 -27.15 24.01 -1.64
C GLY A 684 -27.37 22.61 -1.05
N GLU A 685 -28.02 21.70 -1.78
CA GLU A 685 -28.40 20.38 -1.26
C GLU A 685 -27.19 19.49 -1.01
N PHE A 686 -27.15 18.83 0.14
CA PHE A 686 -26.13 17.85 0.47
C PHE A 686 -26.76 16.55 0.99
N PHE A 687 -26.01 15.46 0.84
CA PHE A 687 -26.36 14.16 1.39
C PHE A 687 -25.10 13.48 1.92
N ALA A 688 -25.18 12.93 3.12
CA ALA A 688 -24.09 12.24 3.78
C ALA A 688 -24.59 10.93 4.39
N THR A 689 -23.76 9.89 4.31
CA THR A 689 -24.02 8.58 4.90
C THR A 689 -23.04 8.35 6.05
N LEU A 690 -23.56 8.02 7.23
CA LEU A 690 -22.79 7.86 8.46
C LEU A 690 -22.99 6.45 9.03
N PRO A 691 -21.92 5.64 9.14
CA PRO A 691 -21.97 4.37 9.84
C PRO A 691 -22.48 4.53 11.29
N SER A 692 -23.30 3.59 11.76
CA SER A 692 -23.78 3.60 13.15
C SER A 692 -22.68 3.19 14.15
N GLY A 693 -22.86 3.53 15.43
CA GLY A 693 -21.95 3.14 16.53
C GLY A 693 -20.81 4.12 16.81
N ARG A 694 -20.84 5.33 16.22
CA ARG A 694 -19.79 6.35 16.33
C ARG A 694 -20.38 7.72 16.68
N LEU A 695 -19.56 8.61 17.21
CA LEU A 695 -19.90 10.00 17.48
C LEU A 695 -19.20 10.86 16.42
N TYR A 696 -19.97 11.56 15.60
CA TYR A 696 -19.43 12.40 14.55
C TYR A 696 -19.54 13.87 14.91
N SER A 697 -18.65 14.68 14.35
CA SER A 697 -18.88 16.10 14.18
C SER A 697 -18.90 16.47 12.70
N TYR A 698 -19.58 17.56 12.38
CA TYR A 698 -19.36 18.23 11.11
C TYR A 698 -18.90 19.67 11.32
N THR A 699 -18.12 20.16 10.36
CA THR A 699 -17.78 21.57 10.19
C THR A 699 -18.14 21.96 8.76
N VAL A 700 -18.98 22.98 8.61
CA VAL A 700 -19.19 23.63 7.32
C VAL A 700 -18.23 24.80 7.22
N GLU A 701 -17.42 24.82 6.18
CA GLU A 701 -16.43 25.88 5.93
C GLU A 701 -16.42 26.29 4.46
N GLY A 702 -15.96 27.52 4.19
CA GLY A 702 -15.82 28.04 2.84
C GLY A 702 -15.19 29.42 2.84
N PRO A 703 -14.72 29.92 1.68
CA PRO A 703 -14.07 31.21 1.58
C PRO A 703 -14.97 32.34 2.11
N GLY A 704 -14.50 33.07 3.13
CA GLY A 704 -15.23 34.20 3.72
C GLY A 704 -16.41 33.80 4.63
N LEU A 705 -16.64 32.51 4.88
CA LEU A 705 -17.70 32.02 5.75
C LEU A 705 -17.22 31.85 7.20
N TYR A 706 -18.12 32.08 8.15
CA TYR A 706 -17.90 31.68 9.53
C TYR A 706 -18.21 30.18 9.67
N PRO A 707 -17.31 29.34 10.19
CA PRO A 707 -17.53 27.90 10.24
C PRO A 707 -18.72 27.50 11.12
N ALA A 708 -19.67 26.75 10.55
CA ALA A 708 -20.80 26.22 11.30
C ALA A 708 -20.53 24.77 11.74
N THR A 709 -20.64 24.50 13.03
CA THR A 709 -20.31 23.20 13.64
C THR A 709 -21.53 22.52 14.24
N ASN A 710 -21.50 21.19 14.30
CA ASN A 710 -22.44 20.38 15.10
C ASN A 710 -21.85 18.99 15.37
N ASN A 711 -22.53 18.21 16.21
CA ASN A 711 -22.27 16.79 16.41
C ASN A 711 -23.49 15.92 16.13
N ILE A 712 -23.23 14.66 15.81
CA ILE A 712 -24.22 13.62 15.59
C ILE A 712 -23.78 12.38 16.38
N ASP A 713 -24.50 12.07 17.45
CA ASP A 713 -24.22 10.88 18.27
C ASP A 713 -25.00 9.67 17.74
N LEU A 714 -24.29 8.74 17.12
CA LEU A 714 -24.84 7.47 16.64
C LEU A 714 -24.36 6.27 17.48
N ARG A 715 -23.73 6.48 18.64
CA ARG A 715 -23.15 5.39 19.46
C ARG A 715 -24.18 4.39 19.95
N ASP A 716 -25.33 4.89 20.41
CA ASP A 716 -26.44 4.06 20.92
C ASP A 716 -27.51 3.79 19.85
N SER A 717 -27.26 4.18 18.59
CA SER A 717 -28.24 4.00 17.52
C SER A 717 -28.29 2.55 17.05
N THR A 718 -29.40 1.86 17.36
CA THR A 718 -29.67 0.50 16.89
C THR A 718 -30.49 0.44 15.59
N SER A 719 -30.91 1.59 15.05
CA SER A 719 -31.72 1.71 13.82
C SER A 719 -31.19 2.81 12.90
N ILE A 720 -31.60 2.76 11.62
CA ILE A 720 -31.34 3.83 10.65
C ILE A 720 -31.94 5.13 11.17
N GLN A 721 -31.13 6.18 11.22
CA GLN A 721 -31.61 7.54 11.46
C GLN A 721 -31.56 8.32 10.16
N GLU A 722 -32.65 8.98 9.81
CA GLU A 722 -32.70 9.98 8.74
C GLU A 722 -32.86 11.35 9.37
N ALA A 723 -31.88 12.23 9.18
CA ALA A 723 -31.92 13.60 9.69
C ALA A 723 -31.99 14.59 8.53
N GLU A 724 -32.94 15.52 8.59
CA GLU A 724 -33.02 16.66 7.69
C GLU A 724 -32.53 17.92 8.42
N GLN A 725 -31.43 18.52 7.93
CA GLN A 725 -30.75 19.62 8.57
C GLN A 725 -30.37 20.68 7.54
N ASN A 726 -31.14 21.76 7.49
CA ASN A 726 -30.70 22.97 6.79
C ASN A 726 -29.71 23.72 7.68
N ILE A 727 -28.58 24.11 7.09
CA ILE A 727 -27.48 24.77 7.78
C ILE A 727 -27.36 26.17 7.21
N GLU A 728 -27.67 27.16 8.05
CA GLU A 728 -27.44 28.57 7.75
C GLU A 728 -26.03 28.96 8.20
N VAL A 729 -25.26 29.57 7.30
CA VAL A 729 -23.86 29.92 7.52
C VAL A 729 -23.68 31.42 7.27
N PRO A 730 -23.36 32.22 8.31
CA PRO A 730 -23.06 33.63 8.12
C PRO A 730 -21.68 33.82 7.50
N THR A 731 -21.52 34.92 6.78
CA THR A 731 -20.22 35.40 6.33
C THR A 731 -19.45 36.03 7.50
N LEU A 732 -18.12 36.07 7.38
CA LEU A 732 -17.28 36.76 8.36
C LEU A 732 -17.55 38.27 8.39
N GLU A 733 -17.97 38.87 7.27
CA GLU A 733 -18.37 40.28 7.20
C GLU A 733 -19.62 40.53 8.05
N GLU A 734 -20.66 39.72 7.89
CA GLU A 734 -21.87 39.80 8.71
C GLU A 734 -21.58 39.58 10.21
N ILE A 735 -20.64 38.68 10.54
CA ILE A 735 -20.18 38.47 11.92
C ILE A 735 -19.50 39.73 12.49
N GLN A 736 -18.71 40.45 11.69
CA GLN A 736 -18.04 41.68 12.09
C GLN A 736 -19.00 42.87 12.27
N GLU A 737 -20.09 42.91 11.51
CA GLU A 737 -21.16 43.91 11.66
C GLU A 737 -21.88 43.78 13.02
N GLY A 738 -21.85 42.58 13.61
CA GLY A 738 -22.39 42.27 14.93
C GLY A 738 -23.90 42.03 14.92
N GLY A 739 -24.46 41.65 16.07
CA GLY A 739 -25.88 41.33 16.22
C GLY A 739 -26.24 39.88 15.85
N ILE A 740 -25.23 39.06 15.54
CA ILE A 740 -25.38 37.62 15.30
C ILE A 740 -25.07 36.86 16.58
N THR A 741 -25.89 35.85 16.90
CA THR A 741 -25.67 34.93 18.02
C THR A 741 -25.60 33.51 17.50
N LEU A 742 -24.51 32.79 17.80
CA LEU A 742 -24.31 31.41 17.36
C LEU A 742 -24.09 30.47 18.55
N PRO A 743 -24.77 29.31 18.63
CA PRO A 743 -24.53 28.33 19.68
C PRO A 743 -23.18 27.60 19.47
N LEU A 744 -22.47 27.30 20.56
CA LEU A 744 -21.32 26.38 20.55
C LEU A 744 -21.83 24.94 20.69
N LYS A 745 -21.99 24.25 19.56
CA LYS A 745 -22.67 22.95 19.53
C LYS A 745 -21.78 21.79 19.98
N ASN A 746 -20.45 21.93 19.93
CA ASN A 746 -19.49 20.91 20.37
C ASN A 746 -18.85 21.27 21.72
N LEU A 747 -19.55 22.05 22.55
CA LEU A 747 -19.15 22.37 23.92
C LEU A 747 -19.82 21.44 24.93
N PHE A 748 -19.02 20.63 25.63
CA PHE A 748 -19.48 19.58 26.53
C PHE A 748 -19.01 19.82 27.98
N PHE A 749 -19.92 19.55 28.91
CA PHE A 749 -19.68 19.57 30.35
C PHE A 749 -20.25 18.29 30.97
N ASP A 750 -19.67 17.82 32.08
CA ASP A 750 -20.37 16.83 32.93
C ASP A 750 -21.57 17.49 33.63
N THR A 751 -22.56 16.68 34.03
CA THR A 751 -23.66 17.10 34.88
C THR A 751 -23.14 17.79 36.14
N ASP A 752 -23.70 18.95 36.48
CA ASP A 752 -23.29 19.79 37.63
C ASP A 752 -21.81 20.25 37.59
N LYS A 753 -21.16 20.22 36.43
CA LYS A 753 -19.79 20.74 36.26
C LYS A 753 -19.70 21.87 35.25
N PHE A 754 -18.62 22.63 35.40
CA PHE A 754 -18.18 23.71 34.50
C PHE A 754 -16.79 23.45 33.91
N SER A 755 -16.18 22.29 34.20
CA SER A 755 -14.96 21.84 33.54
C SER A 755 -15.26 21.44 32.09
N ILE A 756 -14.61 22.10 31.14
CA ILE A 756 -14.73 21.82 29.71
C ILE A 756 -14.10 20.45 29.41
N LYS A 757 -14.81 19.60 28.68
CA LYS A 757 -14.28 18.29 28.28
C LYS A 757 -13.28 18.40 27.11
N PRO A 758 -12.30 17.48 26.98
CA PRO A 758 -11.34 17.48 25.86
C PRO A 758 -11.97 17.54 24.47
N GLU A 759 -13.12 16.89 24.28
CA GLU A 759 -13.88 16.84 23.02
C GLU A 759 -14.28 18.25 22.51
N SER A 760 -14.30 19.26 23.39
CA SER A 760 -14.65 20.65 23.04
C SER A 760 -13.46 21.52 22.64
N PHE A 761 -12.23 21.06 22.84
CA PHE A 761 -11.05 21.90 22.64
C PHE A 761 -10.82 22.27 21.17
N SER A 762 -11.22 21.42 20.22
CA SER A 762 -11.12 21.72 18.78
C SER A 762 -11.99 22.92 18.39
N GLU A 763 -13.28 22.92 18.78
CA GLU A 763 -14.20 24.03 18.48
C GLU A 763 -13.75 25.34 19.13
N LEU A 764 -13.33 25.30 20.40
CA LEU A 764 -12.87 26.49 21.11
C LEU A 764 -11.55 27.05 20.57
N SER A 765 -10.65 26.19 20.10
CA SER A 765 -9.39 26.63 19.49
C SER A 765 -9.65 27.34 18.17
N ARG A 766 -10.56 26.81 17.35
CA ARG A 766 -11.00 27.44 16.09
C ARG A 766 -11.66 28.80 16.34
N LEU A 767 -12.54 28.89 17.35
CA LEU A 767 -13.14 30.16 17.76
C LEU A 767 -12.05 31.17 18.17
N ALA A 768 -11.07 30.76 18.98
CA ALA A 768 -9.99 31.63 19.40
C ALA A 768 -9.17 32.16 18.22
N GLU A 769 -8.88 31.32 17.23
CA GLU A 769 -8.18 31.73 16.00
C GLU A 769 -8.99 32.76 15.20
N LEU A 770 -10.29 32.54 15.00
CA LEU A 770 -11.15 33.48 14.27
C LEU A 770 -11.26 34.83 14.99
N VAL A 771 -11.44 34.83 16.31
CA VAL A 771 -11.53 36.06 17.11
C VAL A 771 -10.23 36.87 17.01
N LYS A 772 -9.06 36.21 17.05
CA LYS A 772 -7.76 36.86 16.86
C LYS A 772 -7.59 37.38 15.43
N ALA A 773 -7.83 36.53 14.43
CA ALA A 773 -7.54 36.83 13.04
C ALA A 773 -8.40 37.97 12.48
N TYR A 774 -9.67 38.05 12.90
CA TYR A 774 -10.63 39.02 12.39
C TYR A 774 -10.95 40.16 13.38
N GLY A 775 -10.27 40.20 14.52
CA GLY A 775 -10.47 41.25 15.53
C GLY A 775 -11.88 41.26 16.12
N LEU A 776 -12.54 40.10 16.20
CA LEU A 776 -13.94 40.00 16.62
C LEU A 776 -14.11 40.40 18.09
N GLN A 777 -15.28 40.94 18.42
CA GLN A 777 -15.72 41.22 19.77
C GLN A 777 -16.82 40.23 20.14
N VAL A 778 -16.64 39.47 21.22
CA VAL A 778 -17.54 38.36 21.56
C VAL A 778 -17.97 38.35 23.02
N GLU A 779 -19.26 38.15 23.26
CA GLU A 779 -19.81 37.78 24.57
C GLU A 779 -20.09 36.27 24.61
N VAL A 780 -19.49 35.58 25.57
CA VAL A 780 -19.83 34.19 25.88
C VAL A 780 -21.05 34.18 26.79
N ALA A 781 -22.19 33.73 26.28
CA ALA A 781 -23.46 33.70 26.99
C ALA A 781 -23.84 32.26 27.40
N GLY A 782 -23.85 31.97 28.70
CA GLY A 782 -24.19 30.66 29.25
C GLY A 782 -25.63 30.56 29.74
N HIS A 783 -26.33 29.49 29.37
CA HIS A 783 -27.74 29.21 29.71
C HIS A 783 -27.92 27.84 30.38
N THR A 784 -29.02 27.65 31.10
CA THR A 784 -29.44 26.36 31.69
C THR A 784 -30.91 26.06 31.35
N ASP A 785 -31.34 24.83 31.61
CA ASP A 785 -32.76 24.50 31.69
C ASP A 785 -33.38 24.94 33.04
N HIS A 786 -34.64 24.57 33.26
CA HIS A 786 -35.39 24.88 34.48
C HIS A 786 -35.11 23.93 35.67
N ILE A 787 -34.29 22.89 35.50
CA ILE A 787 -34.02 21.92 36.56
C ILE A 787 -33.01 22.54 37.54
N GLY A 788 -33.37 22.60 38.82
CA GLY A 788 -32.58 23.23 39.87
C GLY A 788 -33.08 24.63 40.28
N GLY A 789 -32.45 25.21 41.29
CA GLY A 789 -32.83 26.55 41.79
C GLY A 789 -32.34 27.66 40.86
N ALA A 790 -33.12 28.73 40.70
CA ALA A 790 -32.77 29.85 39.81
C ALA A 790 -31.40 30.47 40.11
N GLU A 791 -31.05 30.66 41.39
CA GLU A 791 -29.75 31.19 41.80
C GLU A 791 -28.60 30.22 41.47
N TYR A 792 -28.82 28.92 41.68
CA TYR A 792 -27.84 27.89 41.34
C TYR A 792 -27.61 27.83 39.82
N ASN A 793 -28.67 27.85 39.03
CA ASN A 793 -28.61 27.84 37.57
C ASN A 793 -27.93 29.09 37.01
N GLN A 794 -28.20 30.25 37.60
CA GLN A 794 -27.50 31.50 37.28
C GLN A 794 -25.99 31.41 37.55
N GLN A 795 -25.58 30.83 38.69
CA GLN A 795 -24.17 30.66 39.02
C GLN A 795 -23.49 29.62 38.11
N LEU A 796 -24.15 28.51 37.82
CA LEU A 796 -23.61 27.45 36.96
C LEU A 796 -23.37 27.96 35.54
N SER A 797 -24.35 28.66 34.96
CA SER A 797 -24.26 29.20 33.61
C SER A 797 -23.16 30.26 33.49
N ARG A 798 -23.02 31.12 34.51
CA ARG A 798 -21.91 32.09 34.60
C ARG A 798 -20.55 31.41 34.68
N LYS A 799 -20.38 30.39 35.53
CA LYS A 799 -19.12 29.63 35.67
C LYS A 799 -18.73 28.95 34.35
N ARG A 800 -19.70 28.41 33.62
CA ARG A 800 -19.46 27.81 32.28
C ARG A 800 -19.00 28.85 31.26
N ALA A 801 -19.65 30.01 31.22
CA ALA A 801 -19.23 31.11 30.35
C ALA A 801 -17.81 31.62 30.71
N GLU A 802 -17.51 31.77 32.00
CA GLU A 802 -16.19 32.16 32.49
C GLU A 802 -15.11 31.13 32.16
N ALA A 803 -15.43 29.82 32.20
CA ALA A 803 -14.51 28.75 31.81
C ALA A 803 -14.13 28.85 30.33
N VAL A 804 -15.12 29.06 29.45
CA VAL A 804 -14.89 29.25 28.00
C VAL A 804 -14.06 30.51 27.75
N ARG A 805 -14.40 31.64 28.37
CA ARG A 805 -13.59 32.86 28.28
C ARG A 805 -12.15 32.61 28.71
N SER A 806 -11.94 31.94 29.84
CA SER A 806 -10.59 31.63 30.34
C SER A 806 -9.80 30.77 29.36
N PHE A 807 -10.45 29.81 28.69
CA PHE A 807 -9.83 29.03 27.63
C PHE A 807 -9.40 29.92 26.45
N LEU A 808 -10.26 30.81 25.96
CA LEU A 808 -9.95 31.71 24.84
C LEU A 808 -8.78 32.66 25.17
N LEU A 809 -8.72 33.19 26.40
CA LEU A 809 -7.58 34.00 26.85
C LEU A 809 -6.28 33.21 26.88
N ASN A 810 -6.32 31.96 27.34
CA ASN A 810 -5.15 31.08 27.34
C ASN A 810 -4.68 30.73 25.92
N GLN A 811 -5.57 30.77 24.92
CA GLN A 811 -5.24 30.65 23.49
C GLN A 811 -4.76 31.96 22.86
N GLY A 812 -4.57 33.02 23.65
CA GLY A 812 -4.01 34.30 23.24
C GLY A 812 -5.01 35.31 22.69
N VAL A 813 -6.32 35.13 22.91
CA VAL A 813 -7.31 36.16 22.60
C VAL A 813 -7.16 37.32 23.59
N ALA A 814 -7.24 38.57 23.13
CA ALA A 814 -7.06 39.73 24.00
C ALA A 814 -8.23 39.86 25.01
N PRO A 815 -7.97 40.24 26.28
CA PRO A 815 -9.00 40.38 27.32
C PRO A 815 -10.16 41.30 26.95
N GLU A 816 -9.90 42.31 26.13
CA GLU A 816 -10.88 43.30 25.66
C GLU A 816 -11.83 42.71 24.61
N GLN A 817 -11.43 41.65 23.92
CA GLN A 817 -12.22 41.02 22.85
C GLN A 817 -13.27 40.02 23.35
N VAL A 818 -13.20 39.60 24.62
CA VAL A 818 -14.03 38.52 25.15
C VAL A 818 -14.63 38.90 26.51
N SER A 819 -15.96 38.98 26.55
CA SER A 819 -16.76 39.08 27.78
C SER A 819 -17.47 37.74 28.07
N ALA A 820 -17.97 37.56 29.29
CA ALA A 820 -18.71 36.37 29.69
C ALA A 820 -19.89 36.73 30.59
N ALA A 821 -21.07 36.18 30.29
CA ALA A 821 -22.30 36.41 31.04
C ALA A 821 -23.07 35.10 31.24
N GLY A 822 -23.67 34.94 32.42
CA GLY A 822 -24.62 33.86 32.70
C GLY A 822 -26.05 34.39 32.66
N TYR A 823 -26.95 33.67 31.99
CA TYR A 823 -28.37 34.00 31.89
C TYR A 823 -29.29 33.00 32.64
N GLY A 824 -28.72 31.94 33.24
CA GLY A 824 -29.47 30.88 33.90
C GLY A 824 -30.59 30.34 33.02
N LEU A 825 -31.79 30.23 33.59
CA LEU A 825 -33.00 29.73 32.92
C LEU A 825 -33.87 30.83 32.27
N ALA A 826 -33.41 32.09 32.25
CA ALA A 826 -34.23 33.25 31.90
C ALA A 826 -34.55 33.37 30.39
N GLN A 827 -33.80 32.68 29.53
CA GLN A 827 -33.92 32.78 28.06
C GLN A 827 -34.03 31.39 27.40
N PRO A 828 -35.13 30.65 27.65
CA PRO A 828 -35.35 29.33 27.05
C PRO A 828 -35.64 29.48 25.54
N ILE A 829 -35.09 28.57 24.76
CA ILE A 829 -35.31 28.45 23.30
C ILE A 829 -36.03 27.15 22.93
N GLY A 830 -36.14 26.21 23.88
CA GLY A 830 -36.86 24.95 23.74
C GLY A 830 -37.85 24.74 24.88
N ASP A 831 -38.74 23.77 24.69
CA ASP A 831 -39.70 23.36 25.71
C ASP A 831 -38.96 22.78 26.94
N ASN A 832 -39.33 23.23 28.14
CA ASN A 832 -38.72 22.73 29.36
C ASN A 832 -39.34 21.41 29.83
N GLU A 833 -40.48 21.02 29.30
CA GLU A 833 -41.18 19.79 29.69
C GLU A 833 -40.53 18.53 29.07
N THR A 834 -39.92 18.64 27.88
CA THR A 834 -39.27 17.53 27.18
C THR A 834 -37.76 17.51 27.42
N GLU A 835 -37.13 16.32 27.33
CA GLU A 835 -35.66 16.24 27.48
C GLU A 835 -34.94 16.91 26.31
N GLU A 836 -35.49 16.79 25.10
CA GLU A 836 -34.99 17.42 23.89
C GLU A 836 -35.00 18.94 24.03
N GLY A 837 -36.09 19.53 24.51
CA GLY A 837 -36.19 20.98 24.69
C GLY A 837 -35.33 21.48 25.86
N ARG A 838 -35.20 20.72 26.95
CA ARG A 838 -34.22 21.02 28.01
C ARG A 838 -32.79 20.99 27.50
N ALA A 839 -32.45 20.04 26.63
CA ALA A 839 -31.12 19.98 26.01
C ALA A 839 -30.82 21.24 25.19
N LEU A 840 -31.80 21.77 24.43
CA LEU A 840 -31.65 23.06 23.72
C LEU A 840 -31.43 24.24 24.68
N ASN A 841 -32.03 24.21 25.87
CA ASN A 841 -31.87 25.27 26.87
C ASN A 841 -30.51 25.23 27.59
N ARG A 842 -29.92 24.03 27.76
CA ARG A 842 -28.56 23.84 28.30
C ARG A 842 -27.48 24.12 27.25
N ARG A 843 -27.27 25.40 26.93
CA ARG A 843 -26.34 25.83 25.87
C ARG A 843 -25.38 26.92 26.32
N VAL A 844 -24.30 27.08 25.55
CA VAL A 844 -23.50 28.30 25.53
C VAL A 844 -23.53 28.83 24.11
N GLU A 845 -23.73 30.14 23.97
CA GLU A 845 -23.76 30.83 22.69
C GLU A 845 -22.73 31.97 22.68
N ILE A 846 -22.23 32.29 21.51
CA ILE A 846 -21.36 33.43 21.25
C ILE A 846 -22.19 34.52 20.62
N ARG A 847 -22.22 35.70 21.25
CA ARG A 847 -22.82 36.90 20.67
C ARG A 847 -21.71 37.74 20.08
N PHE A 848 -21.79 38.01 18.80
CA PHE A 848 -20.84 38.85 18.09
C PHE A 848 -21.28 40.30 18.18
N GLU A 849 -20.40 41.14 18.72
CA GLU A 849 -20.58 42.57 18.81
C GLU A 849 -19.86 43.27 17.66
N ARG A 850 -20.37 44.44 17.28
CA ARG A 850 -19.78 45.23 16.20
C ARG A 850 -18.35 45.63 16.57
N SER A 851 -17.37 45.26 15.75
CA SER A 851 -16.00 45.72 15.92
C SER A 851 -15.86 47.14 15.34
N GLU A 852 -15.35 48.11 16.11
CA GLU A 852 -15.08 49.48 15.62
C GLU A 852 -13.71 49.62 14.90
N GLY A 853 -13.05 48.51 14.54
CA GLY A 853 -11.73 48.52 13.89
C GLY A 853 -11.79 48.72 12.37
N PRO A 854 -10.78 49.34 11.73
CA PRO A 854 -10.68 49.36 10.27
C PRO A 854 -10.48 47.93 9.74
N PRO A 855 -11.02 47.59 8.55
CA PRO A 855 -10.85 46.26 7.97
C PRO A 855 -9.35 45.97 7.78
N SER A 856 -8.89 44.87 8.35
CA SER A 856 -7.53 44.37 8.11
C SER A 856 -7.36 44.01 6.62
N PRO A 857 -6.14 44.13 6.05
CA PRO A 857 -5.95 43.98 4.62
C PRO A 857 -6.27 42.54 4.18
N ARG A 858 -7.00 42.43 3.07
CA ARG A 858 -7.29 41.18 2.36
C ARG A 858 -6.00 40.35 2.24
N LEU A 859 -6.01 39.15 2.80
CA LEU A 859 -5.03 38.11 2.44
C LEU A 859 -5.15 37.92 0.93
N GLN A 860 -4.11 38.31 0.19
CA GLN A 860 -3.96 37.98 -1.21
C GLN A 860 -3.94 36.45 -1.32
N THR A 861 -5.04 35.87 -1.79
CA THR A 861 -5.02 34.52 -2.36
C THR A 861 -4.16 34.60 -3.62
N GLY A 862 -3.01 33.94 -3.59
CA GLY A 862 -2.14 33.81 -4.75
C GLY A 862 -2.83 32.98 -5.83
N GLU A 863 -3.57 33.64 -6.71
CA GLU A 863 -3.82 33.14 -8.06
C GLU A 863 -2.58 33.51 -8.89
N ASN A 864 -1.67 32.55 -9.08
CA ASN A 864 -0.79 32.57 -10.23
C ASN A 864 -1.56 31.91 -11.38
N GLU A 865 -1.80 32.70 -12.43
CA GLU A 865 -2.28 32.28 -13.75
C GLU A 865 -1.40 31.21 -14.41
#